data_AF-A0A654D4E5-F1
#
_entry.id   AF-A0A654D4E5-F1
#
_cell.length_a   1.000
_cell.length_b   1.000
_cell.length_c   1.000
_cell.angle_alpha   90.00
_cell.angle_beta   90.00
_cell.angle_gamma   90.00
#
_symmetry.space_group_name_H-M   'P 1'
#
loop_
_entity.id
_entity.type
_entity.pdbx_description
1 polymer ?
#
loop_
_entity_poly.entity_id
_entity_poly.type
_entity_poly.pdbx_seq_one_letter_code
_entity_poly.pdbx_strand_id
1 'polypeptide(L)'
;MSNIPPQYKPTPIDTSAISLDSTLQPLLEKLAENTHEIWAKQRMDEGWHYGPERNDRLCQHSCLVPYSDLPESEKNYDRATSQETLRLIIKLGYTLLPPSRHTLTDLHQQQLNQLASTLQQPTQTTADLVKIWQHREPGLWQLEPQLYVQLGSFFLKRGEPLLAYDVFSDGRTSLPAPEHLSDDQRLIYTRLCQQQALALAETGAIQEASMALQQLLQCSQHLSPETLGILGRTYKEMALALSVSREDSQIYIAKAYAAYFQAYEQALASSDWDFAYYTGINAATVARISGDVNRAQELASAVLSLCNKLLASIGANTAPYWLYATIGEAELLSGRPVAAQAAYAKAVQRCKNDHRALMSMRKQILLLNQHANIAITDLLTALPSPTLCVFSGHRIDIDLDIDNPRFPAENEIIIRQKIDQWLAQFHHVIAYCSAANGSDLLFIEQVLARGGEVNIILPFERAAFAHTSVRHPSDQSWGKRFVDALHQATRVVELTEYNPAVSDPAYAFTNLCIAGMAQARQSNTRYPLRALTVWDGLTEGGLGGTYSAICHWRAMGLDIDQIHPGSGVCQSLLTTSICANSAPPQKTRCPQQGVDYYQYLPMLFADIKGYSKLNEQQLVTFSTVYLDTLKRVFDEFPEGVLSRRTQGDGLFLVFSQLSTAVAVALRINAVLAGTAWGKVGLPADLQIRISLDAGPCYAYPDHIVGATEFCGHYVIRAARLEPVTPPGHIFATETFVALCYANSISSVRFVYAGQIALPKGHGIIPAYHLLEELR
;
A
#
# COMPACT_ATOMS: atom_id res chain seq x y z
N MET A 1 -58.75 21.52 50.66
CA MET A 1 -59.11 21.68 49.24
C MET A 1 -58.24 20.72 48.44
N SER A 2 -58.82 19.61 47.99
CA SER A 2 -58.15 18.59 47.19
C SER A 2 -58.10 19.05 45.72
N ASN A 3 -56.90 19.34 45.21
CA ASN A 3 -56.66 19.62 43.80
C ASN A 3 -56.85 18.34 43.00
N ILE A 4 -58.05 18.13 42.45
CA ILE A 4 -58.29 17.12 41.43
C ILE A 4 -57.63 17.64 40.14
N PRO A 5 -56.68 16.91 39.52
CA PRO A 5 -56.11 17.33 38.24
C PRO A 5 -57.23 17.41 37.19
N PRO A 6 -57.17 18.38 36.26
CA PRO A 6 -58.17 18.52 35.20
C PRO A 6 -58.32 17.21 34.42
N GLN A 7 -59.54 16.90 33.99
CA GLN A 7 -59.87 15.68 33.26
C GLN A 7 -58.95 15.54 32.02
N TYR A 8 -58.10 14.51 32.03
CA TYR A 8 -57.21 14.22 30.92
C TYR A 8 -58.01 13.86 29.67
N LYS A 9 -57.78 14.58 28.57
CA LYS A 9 -58.37 14.32 27.26
C LYS A 9 -57.24 14.06 26.26
N PRO A 10 -56.99 12.80 25.84
CA PRO A 10 -55.92 12.51 24.89
C PRO A 10 -56.18 13.19 23.53
N THR A 11 -55.12 13.71 22.92
CA THR A 11 -55.16 14.42 21.63
C THR A 11 -54.09 13.84 20.69
N PRO A 12 -54.25 12.59 20.20
CA PRO A 12 -53.30 12.00 19.26
C PRO A 12 -53.29 12.79 17.94
N ILE A 13 -52.15 12.77 17.25
CA ILE A 13 -52.03 13.35 15.91
C ILE A 13 -52.90 12.55 14.94
N ASP A 14 -53.70 13.23 14.12
CA ASP A 14 -54.57 12.58 13.13
C ASP A 14 -53.77 12.02 11.95
N THR A 15 -53.73 10.70 11.89
CA THR A 15 -53.06 9.85 10.91
C THR A 15 -54.03 9.22 9.91
N SER A 16 -55.35 9.49 10.00
CA SER A 16 -56.40 8.83 9.21
C SER A 16 -56.23 8.98 7.69
N ALA A 17 -55.59 10.07 7.24
CA ALA A 17 -55.29 10.34 5.83
C ALA A 17 -54.04 9.62 5.29
N ILE A 18 -53.28 8.90 6.14
CA ILE A 18 -52.06 8.21 5.74
C ILE A 18 -52.37 6.74 5.40
N SER A 19 -52.24 6.39 4.13
CA SER A 19 -52.23 5.00 3.68
C SER A 19 -50.80 4.45 3.70
N LEU A 20 -50.61 3.26 4.28
CA LEU A 20 -49.31 2.58 4.25
C LEU A 20 -49.19 1.76 2.96
N ASP A 21 -48.02 1.85 2.33
CA ASP A 21 -47.67 1.00 1.20
C ASP A 21 -47.59 -0.47 1.63
N SER A 22 -48.05 -1.39 0.77
CA SER A 22 -47.96 -2.84 1.00
C SER A 22 -46.51 -3.31 1.09
N THR A 23 -45.56 -2.56 0.52
CA THR A 23 -44.12 -2.84 0.67
C THR A 23 -43.63 -2.77 2.12
N LEU A 24 -44.35 -2.09 3.01
CA LEU A 24 -44.01 -1.95 4.43
C LEU A 24 -44.60 -3.06 5.32
N GLN A 25 -45.36 -4.00 4.76
CA GLN A 25 -45.98 -5.10 5.53
C GLN A 25 -44.96 -5.96 6.31
N PRO A 26 -43.79 -6.34 5.75
CA PRO A 26 -42.79 -7.08 6.52
C PRO A 26 -42.22 -6.29 7.70
N LEU A 27 -42.03 -4.98 7.54
CA LEU A 27 -41.58 -4.09 8.60
C LEU A 27 -42.65 -3.97 9.70
N LEU A 28 -43.91 -3.81 9.31
CA LEU A 28 -45.04 -3.77 10.23
C LEU A 28 -45.10 -5.02 11.10
N GLU A 29 -44.96 -6.21 10.50
CA GLU A 29 -44.99 -7.47 11.23
C GLU A 29 -43.83 -7.60 12.23
N LYS A 30 -42.62 -7.17 11.82
CA LYS A 30 -41.45 -7.21 12.70
C LYS A 30 -41.55 -6.23 13.87
N LEU A 31 -42.17 -5.06 13.66
CA LEU A 31 -42.45 -4.11 14.73
C LEU A 31 -43.51 -4.63 15.70
N ALA A 32 -44.54 -5.31 15.20
CA ALA A 32 -45.56 -5.95 16.03
C ALA A 32 -44.94 -7.05 16.91
N GLU A 33 -44.14 -7.94 16.32
CA GLU A 33 -43.39 -8.97 17.04
C GLU A 33 -42.50 -8.35 18.13
N ASN A 34 -41.72 -7.32 17.79
CA ASN A 34 -40.84 -6.68 18.77
C ASN A 34 -41.60 -5.92 19.87
N THR A 35 -42.77 -5.36 19.57
CA THR A 35 -43.65 -4.73 20.58
C THR A 35 -44.09 -5.75 21.62
N HIS A 36 -44.48 -6.94 21.17
CA HIS A 36 -44.81 -8.06 22.04
C HIS A 36 -43.62 -8.52 22.88
N GLU A 37 -42.46 -8.72 22.26
CA GLU A 37 -41.25 -9.16 22.97
C GLU A 37 -40.82 -8.18 24.08
N ILE A 38 -40.94 -6.87 23.84
CA ILE A 38 -40.66 -5.83 24.85
C ILE A 38 -41.66 -5.92 25.99
N TRP A 39 -42.96 -6.03 25.70
CA TRP A 39 -44.00 -6.17 26.72
C TRP A 39 -43.80 -7.45 27.56
N ALA A 40 -43.55 -8.58 26.90
CA ALA A 40 -43.37 -9.87 27.54
C ALA A 40 -42.14 -9.85 28.45
N LYS A 41 -41.02 -9.30 27.97
CA LYS A 41 -39.81 -9.12 28.77
C LYS A 41 -40.07 -8.25 30.00
N GLN A 42 -40.71 -7.09 29.83
CA GLN A 42 -41.01 -6.20 30.95
C GLN A 42 -41.89 -6.91 32.01
N ARG A 43 -42.89 -7.67 31.58
CA ARG A 43 -43.75 -8.43 32.50
C ARG A 43 -42.98 -9.55 33.21
N MET A 44 -42.12 -10.28 32.52
CA MET A 44 -41.28 -11.29 33.14
C MET A 44 -40.31 -10.68 34.17
N ASP A 45 -39.71 -9.52 33.86
CA ASP A 45 -38.85 -8.78 34.79
C ASP A 45 -39.63 -8.29 36.04
N GLU A 46 -40.93 -7.99 35.88
CA GLU A 46 -41.87 -7.67 36.96
C GLU A 46 -42.35 -8.93 37.73
N GLY A 47 -41.85 -10.12 37.40
CA GLY A 47 -42.16 -11.38 38.07
C GLY A 47 -43.38 -12.13 37.51
N TRP A 48 -43.87 -11.76 36.32
CA TRP A 48 -44.97 -12.47 35.69
C TRP A 48 -44.52 -13.71 34.91
N HIS A 49 -45.37 -14.73 34.89
CA HIS A 49 -45.16 -15.97 34.14
C HIS A 49 -46.41 -16.43 33.40
N TYR A 50 -46.26 -17.41 32.52
CA TYR A 50 -47.38 -17.95 31.77
C TYR A 50 -48.45 -18.58 32.69
N GLY A 51 -49.72 -18.32 32.37
CA GLY A 51 -50.88 -19.02 32.92
C GLY A 51 -52.04 -18.99 31.92
N PRO A 52 -52.96 -19.96 31.97
CA PRO A 52 -54.02 -20.11 30.96
C PRO A 52 -54.97 -18.91 30.89
N GLU A 53 -55.08 -18.16 31.99
CA GLU A 53 -55.86 -16.93 32.09
C GLU A 53 -55.05 -15.88 32.86
N ARG A 54 -55.40 -14.60 32.69
CA ARG A 54 -54.77 -13.51 33.43
C ARG A 54 -55.13 -13.59 34.91
N ASN A 55 -54.13 -13.64 35.78
CA ASN A 55 -54.30 -13.62 37.22
C ASN A 55 -53.25 -12.73 37.89
N ASP A 56 -53.64 -11.48 38.18
CA ASP A 56 -52.75 -10.46 38.73
C ASP A 56 -52.21 -10.84 40.13
N ARG A 57 -52.96 -11.62 40.92
CA ARG A 57 -52.52 -12.07 42.25
C ARG A 57 -51.41 -13.11 42.18
N LEU A 58 -51.43 -13.96 41.16
CA LEU A 58 -50.41 -14.98 40.91
C LEU A 58 -49.35 -14.51 39.90
N CYS A 59 -49.43 -13.27 39.43
CA CYS A 59 -48.59 -12.72 38.35
C CYS A 59 -48.62 -13.59 37.09
N GLN A 60 -49.82 -13.98 36.64
CA GLN A 60 -49.98 -14.82 35.44
C GLN A 60 -50.64 -14.09 34.28
N HIS A 61 -50.17 -14.34 33.06
CA HIS A 61 -50.80 -13.82 31.84
C HIS A 61 -50.75 -14.85 30.69
N SER A 62 -51.86 -14.99 29.96
CA SER A 62 -52.00 -15.96 28.86
C SER A 62 -51.15 -15.63 27.63
N CYS A 63 -50.83 -14.35 27.44
CA CYS A 63 -50.01 -13.88 26.33
C CYS A 63 -48.50 -13.99 26.57
N LEU A 64 -48.01 -14.51 27.71
CA LEU A 64 -46.57 -14.73 27.95
C LEU A 64 -46.07 -15.98 27.22
N VAL A 65 -46.20 -15.97 25.90
CA VAL A 65 -45.79 -16.99 24.92
C VAL A 65 -45.08 -16.29 23.74
N PRO A 66 -44.32 -17.01 22.90
CA PRO A 66 -43.73 -16.42 21.70
C PRO A 66 -44.78 -15.76 20.80
N TYR A 67 -44.42 -14.67 20.12
CA TYR A 67 -45.35 -13.94 19.23
C TYR A 67 -46.03 -14.86 18.21
N SER A 68 -45.34 -15.87 17.66
CA SER A 68 -45.91 -16.85 16.74
C SER A 68 -47.13 -17.59 17.28
N ASP A 69 -47.17 -17.77 18.60
CA ASP A 69 -48.15 -18.61 19.31
C ASP A 69 -49.31 -17.80 19.89
N LEU A 70 -49.27 -16.46 19.75
CA LEU A 70 -50.37 -15.59 20.17
C LEU A 70 -51.64 -15.82 19.34
N PRO A 71 -52.82 -15.67 19.96
CA PRO A 71 -54.07 -15.53 19.23
C PRO A 71 -54.02 -14.35 18.25
N GLU A 72 -54.69 -14.51 17.10
CA GLU A 72 -54.71 -13.47 16.07
C GLU A 72 -55.29 -12.13 16.56
N SER A 73 -56.20 -12.17 17.54
CA SER A 73 -56.75 -10.98 18.20
C SER A 73 -55.68 -10.15 18.93
N GLU A 74 -54.72 -10.83 19.57
CA GLU A 74 -53.61 -10.17 20.30
C GLU A 74 -52.57 -9.65 19.31
N LYS A 75 -52.21 -10.45 18.29
CA LYS A 75 -51.32 -9.99 17.20
C LYS A 75 -51.86 -8.75 16.51
N ASN A 76 -53.18 -8.68 16.30
CA ASN A 76 -53.82 -7.51 15.69
C ASN A 76 -53.72 -6.24 16.56
N TYR A 77 -53.64 -6.37 17.89
CA TYR A 77 -53.40 -5.24 18.78
C TYR A 77 -51.98 -4.68 18.61
N ASP A 78 -50.97 -5.56 18.55
CA ASP A 78 -49.57 -5.18 18.31
C ASP A 78 -49.37 -4.57 16.91
N ARG A 79 -50.03 -5.15 15.89
CA ARG A 79 -50.04 -4.60 14.53
C ARG A 79 -50.71 -3.24 14.48
N ALA A 80 -51.84 -3.03 15.16
CA ALA A 80 -52.51 -1.74 15.17
C ALA A 80 -51.61 -0.64 15.76
N THR A 81 -50.92 -0.95 16.87
CA THR A 81 -49.97 -0.03 17.51
C THR A 81 -48.79 0.29 16.59
N SER A 82 -48.22 -0.74 15.94
CA SER A 82 -47.12 -0.58 15.00
C SER A 82 -47.54 0.21 13.75
N GLN A 83 -48.76 -0.02 13.26
CA GLN A 83 -49.33 0.66 12.10
C GLN A 83 -49.50 2.16 12.35
N GLU A 84 -50.03 2.54 13.51
CA GLU A 84 -50.16 3.95 13.89
C GLU A 84 -48.79 4.64 14.05
N THR A 85 -47.80 3.92 14.57
CA THR A 85 -46.42 4.42 14.65
C THR A 85 -45.85 4.74 13.26
N LEU A 86 -46.00 3.82 12.30
CA LEU A 86 -45.53 4.04 10.92
C LEU A 86 -46.29 5.19 10.24
N ARG A 87 -47.61 5.28 10.42
CA ARG A 87 -48.40 6.40 9.87
C ARG A 87 -47.97 7.74 10.46
N LEU A 88 -47.69 7.79 11.76
CA LEU A 88 -47.24 9.00 12.43
C LEU A 88 -45.88 9.47 11.89
N ILE A 89 -44.92 8.56 11.71
CA ILE A 89 -43.61 8.88 11.13
C ILE A 89 -43.77 9.52 9.75
N ILE A 90 -44.61 8.94 8.89
CA ILE A 90 -44.90 9.49 7.55
C ILE A 90 -45.60 10.85 7.66
N LYS A 91 -46.59 11.00 8.56
CA LYS A 91 -47.30 12.26 8.80
C LYS A 91 -46.36 13.39 9.24
N LEU A 92 -45.28 13.06 9.95
CA LEU A 92 -44.24 14.00 10.40
C LEU A 92 -43.21 14.35 9.30
N GLY A 93 -43.38 13.84 8.07
CA GLY A 93 -42.58 14.22 6.90
C GLY A 93 -41.43 13.28 6.57
N TYR A 94 -41.32 12.13 7.24
CA TYR A 94 -40.29 11.14 6.95
C TYR A 94 -40.72 10.19 5.83
N THR A 95 -39.76 9.74 5.03
CA THR A 95 -39.97 8.68 4.02
C THR A 95 -39.37 7.38 4.51
N LEU A 96 -40.16 6.31 4.50
CA LEU A 96 -39.71 4.96 4.84
C LEU A 96 -39.43 4.19 3.56
N LEU A 97 -38.17 3.78 3.37
CA LEU A 97 -37.74 2.97 2.24
C LEU A 97 -37.44 1.55 2.74
N PRO A 98 -38.04 0.50 2.15
CA PRO A 98 -37.65 -0.87 2.49
C PRO A 98 -36.18 -1.08 2.12
N PRO A 99 -35.43 -1.90 2.90
CA PRO A 99 -34.09 -2.28 2.50
C PRO A 99 -34.19 -2.98 1.14
N SER A 100 -33.68 -2.32 0.11
CA SER A 100 -33.69 -2.85 -1.24
C SER A 100 -32.93 -4.18 -1.21
N ARG A 101 -33.59 -5.29 -1.57
CA ARG A 101 -32.84 -6.35 -2.24
C ARG A 101 -32.11 -5.64 -3.37
N HIS A 102 -30.79 -5.80 -3.46
CA HIS A 102 -29.89 -5.13 -4.39
C HIS A 102 -30.36 -5.22 -5.87
N THR A 103 -31.35 -4.42 -6.26
CA THR A 103 -31.59 -4.06 -7.65
C THR A 103 -30.86 -2.76 -7.86
N LEU A 104 -29.73 -2.84 -8.56
CA LEU A 104 -29.03 -1.69 -9.13
C LEU A 104 -30.08 -0.75 -9.75
N THR A 105 -30.12 0.50 -9.30
CA THR A 105 -30.93 1.51 -10.02
C THR A 105 -30.36 1.64 -11.43
N ASP A 106 -31.18 2.00 -12.41
CA ASP A 106 -30.69 2.24 -13.78
C ASP A 106 -29.53 3.25 -13.80
N LEU A 107 -29.52 4.20 -12.86
CA LEU A 107 -28.43 5.16 -12.65
C LEU A 107 -27.13 4.47 -12.19
N HIS A 108 -27.19 3.58 -11.19
CA HIS A 108 -26.01 2.84 -10.73
C HIS A 108 -25.46 1.92 -11.83
N GLN A 109 -26.34 1.28 -12.61
CA GLN A 109 -25.91 0.47 -13.75
C GLN A 109 -25.24 1.31 -14.85
N GLN A 110 -25.77 2.49 -15.14
CA GLN A 110 -25.15 3.44 -16.08
C GLN A 110 -23.77 3.89 -15.59
N GLN A 111 -23.64 4.21 -14.30
CA GLN A 111 -22.35 4.58 -13.69
C GLN A 111 -21.33 3.45 -13.78
N LEU A 112 -21.72 2.20 -13.48
CA LEU A 112 -20.85 1.03 -13.60
C LEU A 112 -20.41 0.79 -15.04
N ASN A 113 -21.33 0.89 -16.01
CA ASN A 113 -21.01 0.73 -17.43
C ASN A 113 -20.06 1.83 -17.93
N GLN A 114 -20.28 3.08 -17.48
CA GLN A 114 -19.39 4.19 -17.79
C GLN A 114 -18.00 3.99 -17.18
N LEU A 115 -17.93 3.54 -15.93
CA LEU A 115 -16.67 3.23 -15.27
C LEU A 115 -15.91 2.09 -15.96
N ALA A 116 -16.59 0.98 -16.27
CA ALA A 116 -16.01 -0.15 -16.99
C ALA A 116 -15.47 0.28 -18.36
N SER A 117 -16.23 1.08 -19.11
CA SER A 117 -15.76 1.61 -20.40
C SER A 117 -14.57 2.56 -20.24
N THR A 118 -14.55 3.39 -19.20
CA THR A 118 -13.44 4.31 -18.89
C THR A 118 -12.15 3.54 -18.58
N LEU A 119 -12.24 2.49 -17.77
CA LEU A 119 -11.10 1.62 -17.46
C LEU A 119 -10.56 0.91 -18.71
N GLN A 120 -11.40 0.62 -19.70
CA GLN A 120 -10.97 -0.01 -20.96
C GLN A 120 -10.30 0.96 -21.95
N GLN A 121 -10.35 2.27 -21.72
CA GLN A 121 -9.75 3.25 -22.62
C GLN A 121 -8.21 3.28 -22.50
N PRO A 122 -7.47 3.15 -23.62
CA PRO A 122 -6.01 3.10 -23.61
C PRO A 122 -5.32 4.42 -23.25
N THR A 123 -6.06 5.53 -23.18
CA THR A 123 -5.56 6.89 -22.96
C THR A 123 -5.43 7.29 -21.49
N GLN A 124 -5.97 6.50 -20.56
CA GLN A 124 -5.94 6.82 -19.12
C GLN A 124 -4.50 6.97 -18.62
N THR A 125 -4.15 8.01 -17.88
CA THR A 125 -2.85 8.13 -17.20
C THR A 125 -2.86 7.42 -15.85
N THR A 126 -1.70 7.18 -15.22
CA THR A 126 -1.66 6.51 -13.90
C THR A 126 -2.38 7.37 -12.87
N ALA A 127 -2.22 8.69 -12.95
CA ALA A 127 -2.94 9.65 -12.12
C ALA A 127 -4.46 9.53 -12.29
N ASP A 128 -4.98 9.37 -13.51
CA ASP A 128 -6.42 9.20 -13.73
C ASP A 128 -6.96 7.92 -13.07
N LEU A 129 -6.22 6.81 -13.18
CA LEU A 129 -6.57 5.55 -12.53
C LEU A 129 -6.52 5.66 -10.99
N VAL A 130 -5.54 6.38 -10.44
CA VAL A 130 -5.47 6.67 -9.00
C VAL A 130 -6.65 7.51 -8.55
N LYS A 131 -7.09 8.51 -9.34
CA LYS A 131 -8.29 9.30 -9.02
C LYS A 131 -9.54 8.43 -9.00
N ILE A 132 -9.72 7.53 -9.97
CA ILE A 132 -10.81 6.55 -9.98
C ILE A 132 -10.78 5.71 -8.71
N TRP A 133 -9.61 5.20 -8.32
CA TRP A 133 -9.43 4.41 -7.11
C TRP A 133 -9.81 5.17 -5.83
N GLN A 134 -9.34 6.42 -5.70
CA GLN A 134 -9.53 7.25 -4.51
C GLN A 134 -10.98 7.72 -4.34
N HIS A 135 -11.69 7.97 -5.44
CA HIS A 135 -13.07 8.47 -5.42
C HIS A 135 -14.11 7.37 -5.63
N ARG A 136 -13.70 6.09 -5.56
CA ARG A 136 -14.63 4.97 -5.70
C ARG A 136 -15.66 4.97 -4.57
N GLU A 137 -16.84 4.47 -4.88
CA GLU A 137 -17.87 4.15 -3.89
C GLU A 137 -17.83 2.65 -3.59
N PRO A 138 -17.32 2.21 -2.42
CA PRO A 138 -17.08 0.79 -2.14
C PRO A 138 -18.34 -0.08 -2.28
N GLY A 139 -19.50 0.44 -1.85
CA GLY A 139 -20.77 -0.28 -1.96
C GLY A 139 -21.23 -0.51 -3.41
N LEU A 140 -20.86 0.40 -4.33
CA LEU A 140 -21.15 0.26 -5.76
C LEU A 140 -20.22 -0.76 -6.41
N TRP A 141 -18.93 -0.73 -6.05
CA TRP A 141 -17.92 -1.66 -6.57
C TRP A 141 -18.09 -3.09 -6.04
N GLN A 142 -18.68 -3.26 -4.85
CA GLN A 142 -19.06 -4.57 -4.32
C GLN A 142 -20.06 -5.32 -5.22
N LEU A 143 -20.87 -4.58 -5.99
CA LEU A 143 -21.84 -5.15 -6.93
C LEU A 143 -21.18 -5.66 -8.23
N GLU A 144 -20.01 -5.11 -8.59
CA GLU A 144 -19.23 -5.51 -9.77
C GLU A 144 -17.75 -5.77 -9.42
N PRO A 145 -17.44 -6.88 -8.71
CA PRO A 145 -16.09 -7.14 -8.20
C PRO A 145 -15.02 -7.29 -9.29
N GLN A 146 -15.41 -7.55 -10.55
CA GLN A 146 -14.51 -7.57 -11.70
C GLN A 146 -13.79 -6.22 -11.92
N LEU A 147 -14.37 -5.10 -11.49
CA LEU A 147 -13.74 -3.78 -11.59
C LEU A 147 -12.43 -3.71 -10.79
N TYR A 148 -12.36 -4.36 -9.63
CA TYR A 148 -11.12 -4.47 -8.85
C TYR A 148 -10.05 -5.25 -9.61
N VAL A 149 -10.42 -6.37 -10.25
CA VAL A 149 -9.50 -7.16 -11.07
C VAL A 149 -8.96 -6.33 -12.23
N GLN A 150 -9.82 -5.58 -12.91
CA GLN A 150 -9.45 -4.73 -14.05
C GLN A 150 -8.50 -3.60 -13.62
N LEU A 151 -8.90 -2.79 -12.64
CA LEU A 151 -8.11 -1.65 -12.17
C LEU A 151 -6.76 -2.11 -11.60
N GLY A 152 -6.74 -3.14 -10.74
CA GLY A 152 -5.49 -3.65 -10.18
C GLY A 152 -4.57 -4.21 -11.26
N SER A 153 -5.11 -4.85 -12.30
CA SER A 153 -4.32 -5.31 -13.44
C SER A 153 -3.69 -4.15 -14.22
N PHE A 154 -4.38 -3.01 -14.34
CA PHE A 154 -3.78 -1.82 -14.95
C PHE A 154 -2.63 -1.26 -14.13
N PHE A 155 -2.77 -1.18 -12.81
CA PHE A 155 -1.67 -0.78 -11.93
C PHE A 155 -0.47 -1.73 -12.07
N LEU A 156 -0.69 -3.05 -12.07
CA LEU A 156 0.40 -4.01 -12.30
C LEU A 156 1.14 -3.77 -13.62
N LYS A 157 0.40 -3.60 -14.73
CA LYS A 157 1.01 -3.35 -16.05
C LYS A 157 1.87 -2.09 -16.08
N ARG A 158 1.49 -1.07 -15.30
CA ARG A 158 2.22 0.21 -15.22
C ARG A 158 3.40 0.19 -14.25
N GLY A 159 3.63 -0.92 -13.56
CA GLY A 159 4.67 -1.02 -12.54
C GLY A 159 4.28 -0.34 -11.23
N GLU A 160 3.00 -0.41 -10.87
CA GLU A 160 2.43 0.04 -9.59
C GLU A 160 1.94 -1.15 -8.74
N PRO A 161 2.84 -2.05 -8.29
CA PRO A 161 2.44 -3.27 -7.60
C PRO A 161 1.82 -3.01 -6.21
N LEU A 162 2.18 -1.91 -5.54
CA LEU A 162 1.62 -1.54 -4.23
C LEU A 162 0.14 -1.12 -4.37
N LEU A 163 -0.17 -0.23 -5.30
CA LEU A 163 -1.55 0.15 -5.61
C LEU A 163 -2.36 -1.03 -6.10
N ALA A 164 -1.77 -1.89 -6.94
CA ALA A 164 -2.45 -3.10 -7.39
C ALA A 164 -2.79 -4.03 -6.21
N TYR A 165 -1.84 -4.24 -5.29
CA TYR A 165 -2.07 -5.02 -4.07
C TYR A 165 -3.25 -4.46 -3.26
N ASP A 166 -3.30 -3.14 -3.08
CA ASP A 166 -4.39 -2.48 -2.34
C ASP A 166 -5.75 -2.71 -3.01
N VAL A 167 -5.83 -2.54 -4.35
CA VAL A 167 -7.05 -2.77 -5.11
C VAL A 167 -7.52 -4.22 -5.00
N PHE A 168 -6.60 -5.19 -5.15
CA PHE A 168 -6.97 -6.61 -5.05
C PHE A 168 -7.35 -7.00 -3.62
N SER A 169 -6.69 -6.43 -2.62
CA SER A 169 -6.99 -6.67 -1.21
C SER A 169 -8.38 -6.17 -0.87
N ASP A 170 -8.72 -4.94 -1.26
CA ASP A 170 -10.05 -4.34 -1.04
C ASP A 170 -11.14 -5.14 -1.75
N GLY A 171 -10.91 -5.52 -3.01
CA GLY A 171 -11.82 -6.38 -3.77
C GLY A 171 -12.05 -7.71 -3.07
N ARG A 172 -11.00 -8.35 -2.54
CA ARG A 172 -11.12 -9.62 -1.79
C ARG A 172 -11.92 -9.44 -0.50
N THR A 173 -11.71 -8.35 0.23
CA THR A 173 -12.46 -8.05 1.47
C THR A 173 -13.89 -7.60 1.23
N SER A 174 -14.20 -7.09 0.02
CA SER A 174 -15.55 -6.68 -0.35
C SER A 174 -16.49 -7.87 -0.60
N LEU A 175 -15.94 -9.05 -0.92
CA LEU A 175 -16.69 -10.26 -1.15
C LEU A 175 -17.06 -10.96 0.17
N PRO A 176 -18.17 -11.74 0.21
CA PRO A 176 -18.51 -12.58 1.37
C PRO A 176 -17.38 -13.55 1.75
N ALA A 177 -17.50 -14.13 2.95
CA ALA A 177 -16.57 -15.17 3.38
C ALA A 177 -16.57 -16.36 2.36
N PRO A 178 -15.43 -17.03 2.11
CA PRO A 178 -15.30 -18.07 1.07
C PRO A 178 -16.34 -19.20 1.11
N GLU A 179 -16.86 -19.51 2.30
CA GLU A 179 -17.93 -20.47 2.57
C GLU A 179 -19.31 -20.04 2.03
N HIS A 180 -19.50 -18.76 1.72
CA HIS A 180 -20.77 -18.17 1.27
C HIS A 180 -20.72 -17.63 -0.16
N LEU A 181 -19.62 -17.84 -0.89
CA LEU A 181 -19.47 -17.40 -2.28
C LEU A 181 -20.27 -18.29 -3.24
N SER A 182 -21.01 -17.66 -4.17
CA SER A 182 -21.50 -18.33 -5.38
C SER A 182 -20.34 -18.78 -6.28
N ASP A 183 -20.59 -19.63 -7.27
CA ASP A 183 -19.55 -20.12 -8.17
C ASP A 183 -18.86 -18.99 -8.95
N ASP A 184 -19.61 -18.01 -9.45
CA ASP A 184 -19.06 -16.84 -10.14
C ASP A 184 -18.22 -15.97 -9.20
N GLN A 185 -18.70 -15.74 -7.98
CA GLN A 185 -17.96 -14.98 -6.97
C GLN A 185 -16.69 -15.72 -6.54
N ARG A 186 -16.71 -17.05 -6.51
CA ARG A 186 -15.55 -17.89 -6.19
C ARG A 186 -14.47 -17.78 -7.27
N LEU A 187 -14.85 -17.70 -8.54
CA LEU A 187 -13.91 -17.46 -9.64
C LEU A 187 -13.21 -16.10 -9.48
N ILE A 188 -13.98 -15.04 -9.22
CA ILE A 188 -13.43 -13.68 -9.04
C ILE A 188 -12.57 -13.62 -7.78
N TYR A 189 -13.02 -14.21 -6.67
CA TYR A 189 -12.24 -14.29 -5.43
C TYR A 189 -10.90 -14.99 -5.65
N THR A 190 -10.90 -16.11 -6.36
CA THR A 190 -9.68 -16.85 -6.73
C THR A 190 -8.75 -15.96 -7.56
N ARG A 191 -9.30 -15.24 -8.55
CA ARG A 191 -8.55 -14.32 -9.39
C ARG A 191 -7.95 -13.16 -8.58
N LEU A 192 -8.71 -12.57 -7.67
CA LEU A 192 -8.24 -11.52 -6.76
C LEU A 192 -7.08 -12.03 -5.89
N CYS A 193 -7.18 -13.23 -5.32
CA CYS A 193 -6.11 -13.84 -4.54
C CYS A 193 -4.84 -14.09 -5.36
N GLN A 194 -4.98 -14.63 -6.58
CA GLN A 194 -3.86 -14.85 -7.50
C GLN A 194 -3.16 -13.54 -7.87
N GLN A 195 -3.93 -12.51 -8.25
CA GLN A 195 -3.37 -11.23 -8.64
C GLN A 195 -2.79 -10.45 -7.43
N GLN A 196 -3.39 -10.59 -6.24
CA GLN A 196 -2.83 -10.06 -5.00
C GLN A 196 -1.47 -10.70 -4.67
N ALA A 197 -1.36 -12.03 -4.77
CA ALA A 197 -0.10 -12.74 -4.56
C ALA A 197 0.94 -12.36 -5.63
N LEU A 198 0.50 -12.18 -6.88
CA LEU A 198 1.37 -11.70 -7.95
C LEU A 198 1.88 -10.28 -7.65
N ALA A 199 1.02 -9.37 -7.19
CA ALA A 199 1.41 -8.03 -6.79
C ALA A 199 2.43 -8.05 -5.64
N LEU A 200 2.22 -8.88 -4.61
CA LEU A 200 3.21 -9.11 -3.56
C LEU A 200 4.54 -9.60 -4.12
N ALA A 201 4.52 -10.58 -5.04
CA ALA A 201 5.75 -11.09 -5.64
C ALA A 201 6.52 -10.01 -6.41
N GLU A 202 5.83 -9.11 -7.12
CA GLU A 202 6.47 -7.96 -7.79
C GLU A 202 7.08 -6.95 -6.81
N THR A 203 6.64 -6.91 -5.54
CA THR A 203 7.27 -6.07 -4.50
C THR A 203 8.50 -6.71 -3.86
N GLY A 204 8.85 -7.95 -4.21
CA GLY A 204 9.91 -8.71 -3.54
C GLY A 204 9.46 -9.47 -2.29
N ALA A 205 8.17 -9.42 -1.94
CA ALA A 205 7.55 -10.20 -0.87
C ALA A 205 7.27 -11.66 -1.30
N ILE A 206 8.33 -12.34 -1.75
CA ILE A 206 8.24 -13.64 -2.44
C ILE A 206 7.72 -14.75 -1.52
N GLN A 207 8.14 -14.76 -0.25
CA GLN A 207 7.74 -15.78 0.72
C GLN A 207 6.25 -15.64 1.07
N GLU A 208 5.80 -14.42 1.31
CA GLU A 208 4.42 -14.07 1.61
C GLU A 208 3.50 -14.42 0.44
N ALA A 209 3.90 -14.06 -0.78
CA ALA A 209 3.21 -14.45 -2.01
C ALA A 209 3.10 -15.98 -2.13
N SER A 210 4.21 -16.70 -1.88
CA SER A 210 4.23 -18.17 -1.93
C SER A 210 3.29 -18.79 -0.89
N MET A 211 3.26 -18.28 0.34
CA MET A 211 2.37 -18.77 1.39
C MET A 211 0.90 -18.55 1.02
N ALA A 212 0.55 -17.37 0.51
CA ALA A 212 -0.81 -17.07 0.06
C ALA A 212 -1.28 -18.02 -1.05
N LEU A 213 -0.40 -18.32 -2.03
CA LEU A 213 -0.71 -19.26 -3.11
C LEU A 213 -0.85 -20.71 -2.62
N GLN A 214 -0.02 -21.15 -1.69
CA GLN A 214 -0.13 -22.48 -1.08
C GLN A 214 -1.46 -22.62 -0.32
N GLN A 215 -1.84 -21.61 0.46
CA GLN A 215 -3.13 -21.60 1.15
C GLN A 215 -4.30 -21.64 0.15
N LEU A 216 -4.22 -20.87 -0.93
CA LEU A 216 -5.23 -20.89 -1.99
C LEU A 216 -5.37 -22.29 -2.64
N LEU A 217 -4.26 -23.00 -2.85
CA LEU A 217 -4.28 -24.37 -3.38
C LEU A 217 -4.88 -25.38 -2.39
N GLN A 218 -4.66 -25.21 -1.08
CA GLN A 218 -5.24 -26.08 -0.05
C GLN A 218 -6.76 -25.91 0.07
N CYS A 219 -7.25 -24.69 -0.13
CA CYS A 219 -8.69 -24.38 -0.05
C CYS A 219 -9.43 -24.61 -1.39
N SER A 220 -8.73 -24.82 -2.50
CA SER A 220 -9.33 -25.05 -3.82
C SER A 220 -9.55 -26.54 -4.07
N GLN A 221 -10.73 -26.90 -4.58
CA GLN A 221 -11.01 -28.27 -5.05
C GLN A 221 -10.27 -28.61 -6.35
N HIS A 222 -9.78 -27.60 -7.08
CA HIS A 222 -9.06 -27.77 -8.34
C HIS A 222 -7.72 -27.04 -8.34
N LEU A 223 -6.67 -27.74 -8.78
CA LEU A 223 -5.37 -27.16 -9.07
C LEU A 223 -5.50 -26.32 -10.35
N SER A 224 -5.43 -24.99 -10.23
CA SER A 224 -5.41 -24.09 -11.38
C SER A 224 -3.98 -24.01 -11.95
N PRO A 225 -3.78 -24.21 -13.28
CA PRO A 225 -2.50 -23.99 -13.93
C PRO A 225 -1.93 -22.59 -13.67
N GLU A 226 -2.79 -21.59 -13.52
CA GLU A 226 -2.38 -20.22 -13.18
C GLU A 226 -1.76 -20.14 -11.78
N THR A 227 -2.44 -20.67 -10.76
CA THR A 227 -1.94 -20.65 -9.37
C THR A 227 -0.60 -21.37 -9.28
N LEU A 228 -0.48 -22.53 -9.92
CA LEU A 228 0.78 -23.28 -10.00
C LEU A 228 1.87 -22.51 -10.77
N GLY A 229 1.52 -21.81 -11.84
CA GLY A 229 2.46 -20.98 -12.59
C GLY A 229 2.99 -19.78 -11.79
N ILE A 230 2.16 -19.13 -10.97
CA ILE A 230 2.60 -18.05 -10.07
C ILE A 230 3.44 -18.65 -8.93
N LEU A 231 3.05 -19.79 -8.38
CA LEU A 231 3.80 -20.48 -7.32
C LEU A 231 5.18 -20.98 -7.82
N GLY A 232 5.25 -21.48 -9.05
CA GLY A 232 6.50 -21.82 -9.71
C GLY A 232 7.42 -20.60 -9.84
N ARG A 233 6.85 -19.41 -10.10
CA ARG A 233 7.59 -18.15 -10.13
C ARG A 233 8.16 -17.82 -8.76
N THR A 234 7.37 -17.89 -7.69
CA THR A 234 7.86 -17.55 -6.35
C THR A 234 8.98 -18.51 -5.90
N TYR A 235 8.85 -19.82 -6.18
CA TYR A 235 9.94 -20.78 -5.94
C TYR A 235 11.19 -20.49 -6.77
N LYS A 236 11.04 -20.16 -8.06
CA LYS A 236 12.17 -19.75 -8.91
C LYS A 236 12.88 -18.52 -8.33
N GLU A 237 12.13 -17.54 -7.85
CA GLU A 237 12.72 -16.33 -7.26
C GLU A 237 13.41 -16.60 -5.91
N MET A 238 12.84 -17.46 -5.06
CA MET A 238 13.50 -17.91 -3.83
C MET A 238 14.79 -18.68 -4.11
N ALA A 239 14.80 -19.55 -5.13
CA ALA A 239 15.99 -20.29 -5.54
C ALA A 239 17.16 -19.39 -5.99
N LEU A 240 16.84 -18.22 -6.56
CA LEU A 240 17.80 -17.26 -7.12
C LEU A 240 18.16 -16.13 -6.14
N ALA A 241 17.62 -16.15 -4.92
CA ALA A 241 17.92 -15.15 -3.91
C ALA A 241 19.39 -15.29 -3.46
N LEU A 242 20.11 -14.17 -3.29
CA LEU A 242 21.54 -14.20 -2.95
C LEU A 242 21.83 -14.83 -1.57
N SER A 243 20.86 -14.78 -0.66
CA SER A 243 21.00 -15.29 0.71
C SER A 243 20.55 -16.73 0.90
N VAL A 244 20.06 -17.40 -0.14
CA VAL A 244 19.61 -18.78 0.00
C VAL A 244 20.80 -19.75 0.00
N SER A 245 20.80 -20.73 0.91
CA SER A 245 21.82 -21.78 0.91
C SER A 245 21.77 -22.58 -0.39
N ARG A 246 22.89 -23.23 -0.77
CA ARG A 246 22.92 -24.07 -1.98
C ARG A 246 21.94 -25.24 -1.89
N GLU A 247 21.77 -25.81 -0.71
CA GLU A 247 20.83 -26.92 -0.47
C GLU A 247 19.38 -26.46 -0.60
N ASP A 248 19.03 -25.33 0.04
CA ASP A 248 17.69 -24.74 -0.08
C ASP A 248 17.38 -24.27 -1.50
N SER A 249 18.38 -23.71 -2.20
CA SER A 249 18.27 -23.35 -3.62
C SER A 249 17.84 -24.55 -4.45
N GLN A 250 18.47 -25.71 -4.26
CA GLN A 250 18.11 -26.94 -4.99
C GLN A 250 16.69 -27.42 -4.67
N ILE A 251 16.26 -27.32 -3.40
CA ILE A 251 14.88 -27.62 -3.00
C ILE A 251 13.90 -26.70 -3.72
N TYR A 252 14.16 -25.40 -3.75
CA TYR A 252 13.30 -24.43 -4.43
C TYR A 252 13.31 -24.60 -5.96
N ILE A 253 14.44 -24.95 -6.57
CA ILE A 253 14.52 -25.31 -8.00
C ILE A 253 13.63 -26.50 -8.30
N ALA A 254 13.70 -27.56 -7.48
CA ALA A 254 12.87 -28.75 -7.66
C ALA A 254 11.37 -28.42 -7.51
N LYS A 255 11.00 -27.61 -6.50
CA LYS A 255 9.63 -27.13 -6.31
C LYS A 255 9.15 -26.27 -7.48
N ALA A 256 9.98 -25.37 -7.99
CA ALA A 256 9.66 -24.51 -9.13
C ALA A 256 9.42 -25.36 -10.40
N TYR A 257 10.32 -26.31 -10.69
CA TYR A 257 10.17 -27.21 -11.83
C TYR A 257 8.89 -28.04 -11.72
N ALA A 258 8.63 -28.65 -10.57
CA ALA A 258 7.43 -29.45 -10.34
C ALA A 258 6.15 -28.63 -10.55
N ALA A 259 6.08 -27.41 -9.98
CA ALA A 259 4.92 -26.53 -10.14
C ALA A 259 4.68 -26.13 -11.61
N TYR A 260 5.73 -25.70 -12.32
CA TYR A 260 5.61 -25.33 -13.74
C TYR A 260 5.28 -26.52 -14.64
N PHE A 261 5.94 -27.67 -14.43
CA PHE A 261 5.73 -28.85 -15.25
C PHE A 261 4.33 -29.44 -15.06
N GLN A 262 3.85 -29.52 -13.82
CA GLN A 262 2.47 -29.94 -13.54
C GLN A 262 1.45 -29.00 -14.17
N ALA A 263 1.67 -27.68 -14.09
CA ALA A 263 0.79 -26.69 -14.72
C ALA A 263 0.79 -26.82 -16.25
N TYR A 264 1.95 -27.13 -16.84
CA TYR A 264 2.09 -27.38 -18.28
C TYR A 264 1.29 -28.60 -18.73
N GLU A 265 1.41 -29.72 -18.05
CA GLU A 265 0.66 -30.95 -18.38
C GLU A 265 -0.86 -30.74 -18.26
N GLN A 266 -1.30 -30.06 -17.20
CA GLN A 266 -2.72 -29.74 -17.01
C GLN A 266 -3.26 -28.82 -18.11
N ALA A 267 -2.52 -27.76 -18.44
CA ALA A 267 -2.93 -26.82 -19.48
C ALA A 267 -2.98 -27.47 -20.87
N LEU A 268 -2.05 -28.40 -21.17
CA LEU A 268 -2.12 -29.21 -22.39
C LEU A 268 -3.36 -30.10 -22.41
N ALA A 269 -3.68 -30.77 -21.29
CA ALA A 269 -4.84 -31.66 -21.19
C ALA A 269 -6.17 -30.89 -21.35
N SER A 270 -6.24 -29.65 -20.88
CA SER A 270 -7.43 -28.79 -21.02
C SER A 270 -7.45 -27.95 -22.30
N SER A 271 -6.45 -28.09 -23.19
CA SER A 271 -6.27 -27.24 -24.38
C SER A 271 -6.19 -25.74 -24.05
N ASP A 272 -5.72 -25.41 -22.85
CA ASP A 272 -5.48 -24.04 -22.43
C ASP A 272 -4.08 -23.61 -22.89
N TRP A 273 -4.00 -23.24 -24.16
CA TRP A 273 -2.74 -23.04 -24.85
C TRP A 273 -1.91 -21.90 -24.25
N ASP A 274 -2.55 -20.83 -23.77
CA ASP A 274 -1.89 -19.67 -23.18
C ASP A 274 -1.11 -20.04 -21.92
N PHE A 275 -1.73 -20.82 -21.03
CA PHE A 275 -1.03 -21.35 -19.87
C PHE A 275 -0.03 -22.45 -20.23
N ALA A 276 -0.30 -23.27 -21.25
CA ALA A 276 0.60 -24.34 -21.65
C ALA A 276 1.97 -23.81 -22.10
N TYR A 277 2.04 -22.87 -23.06
CA TYR A 277 3.35 -22.37 -23.47
C TYR A 277 4.02 -21.50 -22.39
N TYR A 278 3.26 -20.76 -21.57
CA TYR A 278 3.80 -19.95 -20.47
C TYR A 278 4.45 -20.82 -19.38
N THR A 279 3.77 -21.87 -18.93
CA THR A 279 4.28 -22.75 -17.88
C THR A 279 5.35 -23.68 -18.43
N GLY A 280 5.20 -24.17 -19.66
CA GLY A 280 6.18 -25.01 -20.34
C GLY A 280 7.54 -24.32 -20.54
N ILE A 281 7.55 -23.05 -20.96
CA ILE A 281 8.83 -22.32 -21.16
C ILE A 281 9.53 -22.02 -19.83
N ASN A 282 8.76 -21.76 -18.78
CA ASN A 282 9.32 -21.59 -17.45
C ASN A 282 9.84 -22.92 -16.88
N ALA A 283 9.19 -24.05 -17.13
CA ALA A 283 9.74 -25.38 -16.81
C ALA A 283 11.08 -25.63 -17.53
N ALA A 284 11.16 -25.28 -18.82
CA ALA A 284 12.40 -25.37 -19.60
C ALA A 284 13.51 -24.47 -19.02
N THR A 285 13.15 -23.25 -18.60
CA THR A 285 14.07 -22.33 -17.93
C THR A 285 14.60 -22.93 -16.62
N VAL A 286 13.73 -23.46 -15.76
CA VAL A 286 14.15 -24.04 -14.48
C VAL A 286 15.01 -25.29 -14.70
N ALA A 287 14.70 -26.12 -15.70
CA ALA A 287 15.56 -27.23 -16.09
C ALA A 287 16.95 -26.77 -16.55
N ARG A 288 17.04 -25.62 -17.24
CA ARG A 288 18.34 -25.04 -17.61
C ARG A 288 19.14 -24.58 -16.39
N ILE A 289 18.47 -23.95 -15.42
CA ILE A 289 19.08 -23.46 -14.18
C ILE A 289 19.55 -24.64 -13.31
N SER A 290 18.81 -25.76 -13.29
CA SER A 290 19.20 -26.97 -12.57
C SER A 290 20.37 -27.73 -13.22
N GLY A 291 20.75 -27.35 -14.44
CA GLY A 291 21.82 -28.00 -15.22
C GLY A 291 21.33 -29.11 -16.16
N ASP A 292 20.03 -29.40 -16.21
CA ASP A 292 19.44 -30.38 -17.14
C ASP A 292 19.20 -29.74 -18.52
N VAL A 293 20.30 -29.61 -19.26
CA VAL A 293 20.31 -28.98 -20.59
C VAL A 293 19.44 -29.74 -21.59
N ASN A 294 19.43 -31.08 -21.52
CA ASN A 294 18.65 -31.92 -22.45
C ASN A 294 17.15 -31.69 -22.24
N ARG A 295 16.69 -31.74 -20.98
CA ARG A 295 15.29 -31.50 -20.67
C ARG A 295 14.84 -30.09 -21.00
N ALA A 296 15.72 -29.10 -20.75
CA ALA A 296 15.46 -27.71 -21.13
C ALA A 296 15.24 -27.57 -22.64
N GLN A 297 16.08 -28.19 -23.47
CA GLN A 297 15.96 -28.13 -24.94
C GLN A 297 14.73 -28.89 -25.46
N GLU A 298 14.40 -30.03 -24.87
CA GLU A 298 13.20 -30.81 -25.21
C GLU A 298 11.93 -29.98 -24.99
N LEU A 299 11.77 -29.43 -23.78
CA LEU A 299 10.63 -28.59 -23.42
C LEU A 299 10.57 -27.31 -24.26
N ALA A 300 11.70 -26.62 -24.45
CA ALA A 300 11.76 -25.42 -25.29
C ALA A 300 11.33 -25.73 -26.73
N SER A 301 11.75 -26.87 -27.29
CA SER A 301 11.37 -27.29 -28.65
C SER A 301 9.87 -27.61 -28.76
N ALA A 302 9.32 -28.31 -27.76
CA ALA A 302 7.90 -28.61 -27.69
C ALA A 302 7.05 -27.32 -27.60
N VAL A 303 7.46 -26.39 -26.74
CA VAL A 303 6.80 -25.08 -26.59
C VAL A 303 6.91 -24.26 -27.87
N LEU A 304 8.07 -24.20 -28.50
CA LEU A 304 8.25 -23.49 -29.77
C LEU A 304 7.33 -24.05 -30.88
N SER A 305 7.19 -25.38 -30.96
CA SER A 305 6.25 -26.02 -31.89
C SER A 305 4.82 -25.60 -31.62
N LEU A 306 4.41 -25.58 -30.34
CA LEU A 306 3.08 -25.13 -29.93
C LEU A 306 2.85 -23.65 -30.30
N CYS A 307 3.78 -22.76 -29.94
CA CYS A 307 3.68 -21.34 -30.24
C CYS A 307 3.60 -21.07 -31.75
N ASN A 308 4.37 -21.78 -32.58
CA ASN A 308 4.33 -21.60 -34.02
C ASN A 308 2.99 -22.06 -34.63
N LYS A 309 2.40 -23.15 -34.13
CA LYS A 309 1.06 -23.59 -34.55
C LYS A 309 -0.01 -22.55 -34.20
N LEU A 310 0.05 -22.00 -32.98
CA LEU A 310 -0.87 -20.93 -32.54
C LEU A 310 -0.67 -19.66 -33.35
N LEU A 311 0.58 -19.27 -33.61
CA LEU A 311 0.89 -18.10 -34.41
C LEU A 311 0.35 -18.23 -35.84
N ALA A 312 0.39 -19.44 -36.41
CA ALA A 312 -0.18 -19.73 -37.71
C ALA A 312 -1.72 -19.71 -37.71
N SER A 313 -2.38 -20.07 -36.59
CA SER A 313 -3.84 -20.06 -36.50
C SER A 313 -4.43 -18.69 -36.21
N ILE A 314 -3.86 -17.92 -35.28
CA ILE A 314 -4.38 -16.59 -34.90
C ILE A 314 -3.91 -15.50 -35.86
N GLY A 315 -2.73 -15.67 -36.46
CA GLY A 315 -2.10 -14.71 -37.36
C GLY A 315 -1.07 -13.80 -36.66
N ALA A 316 -0.03 -13.39 -37.41
CA ALA A 316 1.09 -12.64 -36.84
C ALA A 316 0.69 -11.28 -36.24
N ASN A 317 -0.33 -10.61 -36.78
CA ASN A 317 -0.73 -9.27 -36.36
C ASN A 317 -1.61 -9.26 -35.10
N THR A 318 -2.33 -10.34 -34.82
CA THR A 318 -3.24 -10.48 -33.68
C THR A 318 -2.56 -11.14 -32.47
N ALA A 319 -1.46 -11.85 -32.72
CA ALA A 319 -0.68 -12.51 -31.69
C ALA A 319 -0.24 -11.55 -30.57
N PRO A 320 -0.48 -11.91 -29.30
CA PRO A 320 -0.14 -11.06 -28.16
C PRO A 320 1.38 -11.01 -27.93
N TYR A 321 1.85 -10.03 -27.17
CA TYR A 321 3.29 -9.87 -26.92
C TYR A 321 3.90 -11.11 -26.23
N TRP A 322 3.16 -11.75 -25.32
CA TRP A 322 3.68 -12.85 -24.52
C TRP A 322 3.95 -14.11 -25.35
N LEU A 323 3.20 -14.33 -26.44
CA LEU A 323 3.50 -15.41 -27.39
C LEU A 323 4.86 -15.20 -28.06
N TYR A 324 5.16 -13.98 -28.51
CA TYR A 324 6.46 -13.64 -29.08
C TYR A 324 7.59 -13.67 -28.05
N ALA A 325 7.32 -13.25 -26.80
CA ALA A 325 8.28 -13.36 -25.70
C ALA A 325 8.65 -14.82 -25.43
N THR A 326 7.66 -15.72 -25.36
CA THR A 326 7.88 -17.16 -25.19
C THR A 326 8.64 -17.79 -26.36
N ILE A 327 8.36 -17.39 -27.60
CA ILE A 327 9.17 -17.79 -28.76
C ILE A 327 10.61 -17.33 -28.57
N GLY A 328 10.84 -16.07 -28.19
CA GLY A 328 12.17 -15.54 -27.94
C GLY A 328 12.95 -16.33 -26.88
N GLU A 329 12.30 -16.68 -25.77
CA GLU A 329 12.90 -17.51 -24.72
C GLU A 329 13.24 -18.92 -25.21
N ALA A 330 12.34 -19.55 -25.97
CA ALA A 330 12.56 -20.89 -26.51
C ALA A 330 13.73 -20.90 -27.50
N GLU A 331 13.83 -19.88 -28.35
CA GLU A 331 14.94 -19.69 -29.29
C GLU A 331 16.28 -19.48 -28.55
N LEU A 332 16.30 -18.71 -27.45
CA LEU A 332 17.49 -18.56 -26.60
C LEU A 332 17.92 -19.87 -25.96
N LEU A 333 16.99 -20.61 -25.37
CA LEU A 333 17.26 -21.93 -24.77
C LEU A 333 17.77 -22.94 -25.81
N SER A 334 17.36 -22.77 -27.08
CA SER A 334 17.82 -23.56 -28.22
C SER A 334 19.16 -23.07 -28.82
N GLY A 335 19.78 -22.01 -28.29
CA GLY A 335 21.04 -21.47 -28.79
C GLY A 335 20.93 -20.65 -30.09
N ARG A 336 19.77 -20.04 -30.37
CA ARG A 336 19.50 -19.26 -31.60
C ARG A 336 19.24 -17.78 -31.31
N PRO A 337 20.25 -16.98 -30.93
CA PRO A 337 20.08 -15.61 -30.44
C PRO A 337 19.51 -14.62 -31.46
N VAL A 338 19.81 -14.78 -32.76
CA VAL A 338 19.27 -13.91 -33.82
C VAL A 338 17.76 -14.11 -33.98
N ALA A 339 17.29 -15.36 -33.93
CA ALA A 339 15.86 -15.67 -33.96
C ALA A 339 15.15 -15.13 -32.71
N ALA A 340 15.79 -15.28 -31.55
CA ALA A 340 15.29 -14.70 -30.31
C ALA A 340 15.15 -13.18 -30.38
N GLN A 341 16.13 -12.48 -30.94
CA GLN A 341 16.09 -11.02 -31.10
C GLN A 341 14.92 -10.57 -31.96
N ALA A 342 14.68 -11.25 -33.09
CA ALA A 342 13.55 -10.95 -33.94
C ALA A 342 12.21 -11.17 -33.22
N ALA A 343 12.10 -12.20 -32.37
CA ALA A 343 10.91 -12.48 -31.58
C ALA A 343 10.70 -11.42 -30.48
N TYR A 344 11.72 -11.09 -29.69
CA TYR A 344 11.61 -10.05 -28.66
C TYR A 344 11.31 -8.66 -29.25
N ALA A 345 11.88 -8.30 -30.39
CA ALA A 345 11.54 -7.06 -31.07
C ALA A 345 10.03 -6.98 -31.40
N LYS A 346 9.44 -8.08 -31.86
CA LYS A 346 7.98 -8.17 -32.10
C LYS A 346 7.17 -8.13 -30.80
N ALA A 347 7.68 -8.70 -29.71
CA ALA A 347 7.06 -8.62 -28.39
C ALA A 347 7.03 -7.17 -27.89
N VAL A 348 8.16 -6.47 -27.94
CA VAL A 348 8.30 -5.07 -27.50
C VAL A 348 7.36 -4.14 -28.24
N GLN A 349 7.25 -4.28 -29.58
CA GLN A 349 6.29 -3.53 -30.40
C GLN A 349 4.83 -3.67 -29.92
N ARG A 350 4.51 -4.76 -29.20
CA ARG A 350 3.16 -5.09 -28.71
C ARG A 350 2.96 -4.79 -27.22
N CYS A 351 4.03 -4.57 -26.44
CA CYS A 351 3.92 -4.28 -25.02
C CYS A 351 3.32 -2.90 -24.71
N LYS A 352 3.40 -1.93 -25.64
CA LYS A 352 2.93 -0.55 -25.43
C LYS A 352 3.41 0.00 -24.07
N ASN A 353 2.50 0.25 -23.12
CA ASN A 353 2.77 0.80 -21.79
C ASN A 353 2.85 -0.27 -20.68
N ASP A 354 3.02 -1.54 -21.04
CA ASP A 354 3.20 -2.64 -20.08
C ASP A 354 4.67 -2.72 -19.63
N HIS A 355 5.05 -1.81 -18.74
CA HIS A 355 6.40 -1.72 -18.18
C HIS A 355 6.79 -3.00 -17.44
N ARG A 356 5.82 -3.64 -16.79
CA ARG A 356 6.02 -4.93 -16.11
C ARG A 356 6.44 -6.02 -17.10
N ALA A 357 5.77 -6.11 -18.25
CA ALA A 357 6.12 -7.08 -19.28
C ALA A 357 7.54 -6.89 -19.81
N LEU A 358 7.93 -5.64 -20.11
CA LEU A 358 9.29 -5.29 -20.57
C LEU A 358 10.35 -5.75 -19.55
N MET A 359 10.09 -5.51 -18.27
CA MET A 359 11.02 -5.83 -17.19
C MET A 359 11.08 -7.33 -16.89
N SER A 360 9.94 -8.02 -17.00
CA SER A 360 9.88 -9.49 -16.92
C SER A 360 10.73 -10.13 -18.01
N MET A 361 10.58 -9.70 -19.27
CA MET A 361 11.40 -10.18 -20.39
C MET A 361 12.89 -9.88 -20.18
N ARG A 362 13.22 -8.66 -19.73
CA ARG A 362 14.61 -8.26 -19.45
C ARG A 362 15.25 -9.13 -18.36
N LYS A 363 14.55 -9.37 -17.24
CA LYS A 363 14.99 -10.24 -16.14
C LYS A 363 15.27 -11.66 -16.64
N GLN A 364 14.39 -12.18 -17.48
CA GLN A 364 14.48 -13.53 -18.02
C GLN A 364 15.67 -13.69 -18.99
N ILE A 365 15.94 -12.72 -19.86
CA ILE A 365 17.11 -12.73 -20.74
C ILE A 365 18.42 -12.68 -19.94
N LEU A 366 18.49 -11.81 -18.93
CA LEU A 366 19.66 -11.71 -18.04
C LEU A 366 19.92 -13.03 -17.31
N LEU A 367 18.87 -13.67 -16.80
CA LEU A 367 18.93 -14.97 -16.14
C LEU A 367 19.45 -16.06 -17.09
N LEU A 368 18.90 -16.16 -18.30
CA LEU A 368 19.35 -17.16 -19.27
C LEU A 368 20.80 -16.95 -19.71
N ASN A 369 21.27 -15.71 -19.83
CA ASN A 369 22.65 -15.44 -20.20
C ASN A 369 23.65 -15.97 -19.16
N GLN A 370 23.35 -15.85 -17.87
CA GLN A 370 24.21 -16.39 -16.79
C GLN A 370 24.47 -17.90 -16.93
N HIS A 371 23.57 -18.63 -17.59
CA HIS A 371 23.66 -20.07 -17.77
C HIS A 371 23.96 -20.51 -19.22
N ALA A 372 23.92 -19.60 -20.20
CA ALA A 372 24.00 -19.92 -21.62
C ALA A 372 25.11 -19.21 -22.41
N ASN A 373 25.87 -18.28 -21.82
CA ASN A 373 26.96 -17.52 -22.48
C ASN A 373 26.55 -16.94 -23.84
N ILE A 374 25.39 -16.27 -23.88
CA ILE A 374 24.84 -15.68 -25.11
C ILE A 374 25.17 -14.19 -25.14
N ALA A 375 25.65 -13.66 -26.26
CA ALA A 375 25.79 -12.23 -26.43
C ALA A 375 24.39 -11.58 -26.46
N ILE A 376 24.00 -10.87 -25.39
CA ILE A 376 22.65 -10.30 -25.22
C ILE A 376 22.59 -8.77 -25.28
N THR A 377 23.69 -8.08 -25.57
CA THR A 377 23.73 -6.60 -25.56
C THR A 377 22.69 -5.98 -26.49
N ASP A 378 22.56 -6.52 -27.70
CA ASP A 378 21.58 -6.05 -28.69
C ASP A 378 20.14 -6.39 -28.29
N LEU A 379 19.94 -7.50 -27.54
CA LEU A 379 18.64 -7.89 -26.99
C LEU A 379 18.18 -6.93 -25.89
N LEU A 380 19.09 -6.56 -24.99
CA LEU A 380 18.80 -5.64 -23.90
C LEU A 380 18.53 -4.22 -24.38
N THR A 381 19.14 -3.81 -25.50
CA THR A 381 18.89 -2.51 -26.13
C THR A 381 17.47 -2.40 -26.66
N ALA A 382 16.89 -3.52 -27.13
CA ALA A 382 15.50 -3.58 -27.60
C ALA A 382 14.46 -3.55 -26.48
N LEU A 383 14.86 -3.72 -25.21
CA LEU A 383 13.96 -3.80 -24.04
C LEU A 383 14.20 -2.60 -23.09
N PRO A 384 13.60 -1.43 -23.39
CA PRO A 384 13.78 -0.24 -22.57
C PRO A 384 13.18 -0.44 -21.16
N SER A 385 13.84 0.15 -20.17
CA SER A 385 13.39 0.15 -18.77
C SER A 385 12.92 1.56 -18.39
N PRO A 386 11.82 1.70 -17.62
CA PRO A 386 11.51 2.98 -16.98
C PRO A 386 12.67 3.46 -16.11
N THR A 387 12.85 4.77 -16.02
CA THR A 387 13.89 5.38 -15.19
C THR A 387 13.25 6.18 -14.06
N LEU A 388 13.65 5.87 -12.82
CA LEU A 388 13.30 6.66 -11.65
C LEU A 388 14.18 7.91 -11.64
N CYS A 389 13.58 9.08 -11.43
CA CYS A 389 14.30 10.35 -11.37
C CYS A 389 13.98 11.07 -10.06
N VAL A 390 15.01 11.48 -9.32
CA VAL A 390 14.88 12.45 -8.23
C VAL A 390 15.31 13.83 -8.71
N PHE A 391 14.60 14.87 -8.28
CA PHE A 391 14.88 16.25 -8.67
C PHE A 391 14.84 17.22 -7.51
N SER A 392 15.75 18.19 -7.55
CA SER A 392 15.81 19.36 -6.68
C SER A 392 16.55 20.47 -7.41
N GLY A 393 16.02 21.68 -7.41
CA GLY A 393 16.71 22.81 -8.03
C GLY A 393 16.36 24.16 -7.41
N HIS A 394 17.00 25.20 -7.93
CA HIS A 394 16.78 26.57 -7.49
C HIS A 394 15.39 27.08 -7.88
N ARG A 395 14.85 27.92 -7.00
CA ARG A 395 13.66 28.72 -7.29
C ARG A 395 14.01 29.84 -8.25
N ILE A 396 13.05 30.24 -9.08
CA ILE A 396 13.22 31.44 -9.92
C ILE A 396 13.40 32.66 -9.00
N ASP A 397 14.39 33.49 -9.31
CA ASP A 397 14.74 34.66 -8.52
C ASP A 397 13.57 35.66 -8.50
N ILE A 398 13.27 36.22 -7.33
CA ILE A 398 12.32 37.33 -7.20
C ILE A 398 13.04 38.67 -7.38
N ASP A 399 12.31 39.75 -7.65
CA ASP A 399 12.88 41.09 -7.90
C ASP A 399 13.79 41.63 -6.77
N LEU A 400 13.78 41.01 -5.59
CA LEU A 400 14.66 41.34 -4.45
C LEU A 400 16.03 40.62 -4.49
N ASP A 401 16.22 39.65 -5.38
CA ASP A 401 17.43 38.80 -5.48
C ASP A 401 18.40 39.27 -6.60
N ILE A 402 18.16 40.43 -7.22
CA ILE A 402 18.87 40.94 -8.41
C ILE A 402 20.38 41.11 -8.19
N ASP A 403 20.80 41.40 -6.95
CA ASP A 403 22.22 41.66 -6.64
C ASP A 403 23.08 40.38 -6.65
N ASN A 404 22.48 39.19 -6.57
CA ASN A 404 23.19 37.90 -6.68
C ASN A 404 22.25 36.80 -7.22
N PRO A 405 21.93 36.83 -8.52
CA PRO A 405 20.91 35.95 -9.09
C PRO A 405 21.38 34.49 -9.13
N ARG A 406 20.54 33.58 -8.63
CA ARG A 406 20.80 32.13 -8.66
C ARG A 406 20.08 31.46 -9.81
N PHE A 407 18.84 31.86 -10.09
CA PHE A 407 18.09 31.44 -11.27
C PHE A 407 17.32 32.62 -11.89
N PRO A 408 17.96 33.34 -12.82
CA PRO A 408 17.36 34.49 -13.50
C PRO A 408 16.11 34.10 -14.31
N ALA A 409 15.09 34.94 -14.28
CA ALA A 409 13.82 34.68 -14.95
C ALA A 409 13.94 34.57 -16.48
N GLU A 410 14.87 35.32 -17.09
CA GLU A 410 15.16 35.23 -18.53
C GLU A 410 15.66 33.85 -18.96
N ASN A 411 16.23 33.07 -18.04
CA ASN A 411 16.78 31.75 -18.33
C ASN A 411 15.73 30.64 -18.25
N GLU A 412 14.48 30.94 -17.88
CA GLU A 412 13.41 29.94 -17.74
C GLU A 412 13.27 29.07 -19.01
N ILE A 413 13.32 29.70 -20.19
CA ILE A 413 13.18 29.00 -21.49
C ILE A 413 14.35 28.05 -21.74
N ILE A 414 15.58 28.49 -21.49
CA ILE A 414 16.79 27.69 -21.72
C ILE A 414 16.81 26.50 -20.76
N ILE A 415 16.49 26.72 -19.48
CA ILE A 415 16.45 25.65 -18.48
C ILE A 415 15.36 24.63 -18.79
N ARG A 416 14.18 25.07 -19.24
CA ARG A 416 13.13 24.16 -19.72
C ARG A 416 13.62 23.26 -20.85
N GLN A 417 14.31 23.82 -21.84
CA GLN A 417 14.87 23.06 -22.96
C GLN A 417 15.97 22.08 -22.51
N LYS A 418 16.80 22.46 -21.53
CA LYS A 418 17.85 21.60 -21.00
C LYS A 418 17.30 20.42 -20.20
N ILE A 419 16.23 20.65 -19.43
CA ILE A 419 15.50 19.57 -18.75
C ILE A 419 14.91 18.61 -19.78
N ASP A 420 14.24 19.12 -20.83
CA ASP A 420 13.68 18.26 -21.87
C ASP A 420 14.76 17.45 -22.62
N GLN A 421 15.89 18.07 -22.93
CA GLN A 421 17.06 17.37 -23.52
C GLN A 421 17.58 16.26 -22.60
N TRP A 422 17.64 16.49 -21.29
CA TRP A 422 18.05 15.46 -20.33
C TRP A 422 17.03 14.33 -20.22
N LEU A 423 15.72 14.65 -20.24
CA LEU A 423 14.66 13.63 -20.21
C LEU A 423 14.59 12.81 -21.50
N ALA A 424 15.05 13.36 -22.64
CA ALA A 424 15.00 12.70 -23.93
C ALA A 424 15.85 11.43 -24.06
N GLN A 425 16.81 11.21 -23.15
CA GLN A 425 17.60 9.99 -23.10
C GLN A 425 16.84 8.80 -22.46
N PHE A 426 15.70 9.05 -21.81
CA PHE A 426 14.91 8.03 -21.11
C PHE A 426 13.62 7.73 -21.87
N HIS A 427 13.26 6.44 -21.90
CA HIS A 427 12.04 5.99 -22.57
C HIS A 427 10.76 6.36 -21.80
N HIS A 428 10.77 6.15 -20.48
CA HIS A 428 9.68 6.52 -19.58
C HIS A 428 10.26 6.96 -18.24
N VAL A 429 9.72 8.03 -17.67
CA VAL A 429 10.25 8.65 -16.45
C VAL A 429 9.21 8.58 -15.34
N ILE A 430 9.68 8.19 -14.15
CA ILE A 430 8.92 8.22 -12.90
C ILE A 430 9.66 9.17 -11.96
N ALA A 431 9.09 10.36 -11.75
CA ALA A 431 9.70 11.46 -11.04
C ALA A 431 9.29 11.52 -9.57
N TYR A 432 10.26 11.86 -8.71
CA TYR A 432 10.09 12.20 -7.30
C TYR A 432 10.73 13.58 -7.05
N CYS A 433 9.92 14.56 -6.65
CA CYS A 433 10.39 15.94 -6.48
C CYS A 433 9.49 16.73 -5.53
N SER A 434 9.92 17.94 -5.15
CA SER A 434 8.99 18.96 -4.66
C SER A 434 8.39 19.76 -5.83
N ALA A 435 7.72 20.88 -5.56
CA ALA A 435 7.01 21.65 -6.58
C ALA A 435 7.14 23.17 -6.38
N ALA A 436 8.32 23.65 -5.98
CA ALA A 436 8.57 25.08 -5.83
C ALA A 436 8.54 25.81 -7.20
N ASN A 437 8.34 27.13 -7.19
CA ASN A 437 8.44 27.93 -8.42
C ASN A 437 9.84 27.83 -9.04
N GLY A 438 9.94 28.02 -10.36
CA GLY A 438 11.19 27.82 -11.08
C GLY A 438 11.40 26.35 -11.47
N SER A 439 12.56 25.80 -11.10
CA SER A 439 13.08 24.59 -11.74
C SER A 439 12.30 23.31 -11.41
N ASP A 440 11.76 23.18 -10.20
CA ASP A 440 10.91 22.03 -9.80
C ASP A 440 9.65 21.93 -10.68
N LEU A 441 8.90 23.02 -10.83
CA LEU A 441 7.70 23.03 -11.68
C LEU A 441 8.04 22.86 -13.16
N LEU A 442 9.14 23.44 -13.64
CA LEU A 442 9.62 23.20 -15.01
C LEU A 442 9.91 21.71 -15.25
N PHE A 443 10.54 21.04 -14.28
CA PHE A 443 10.82 19.61 -14.36
C PHE A 443 9.54 18.78 -14.39
N ILE A 444 8.58 19.06 -13.49
CA ILE A 444 7.28 18.39 -13.46
C ILE A 444 6.56 18.52 -14.81
N GLU A 445 6.52 19.71 -15.38
CA GLU A 445 5.87 19.97 -16.66
C GLU A 445 6.50 19.17 -17.80
N GLN A 446 7.84 19.10 -17.87
CA GLN A 446 8.50 18.33 -18.92
C GLN A 446 8.30 16.82 -18.75
N VAL A 447 8.24 16.30 -17.51
CA VAL A 447 7.91 14.89 -17.27
C VAL A 447 6.48 14.59 -17.70
N LEU A 448 5.50 15.42 -17.31
CA LEU A 448 4.10 15.26 -17.67
C LEU A 448 3.86 15.38 -19.19
N ALA A 449 4.51 16.34 -19.85
CA ALA A 449 4.42 16.52 -21.31
C ALA A 449 4.89 15.28 -22.09
N ARG A 450 5.76 14.46 -21.50
CA ARG A 450 6.26 13.20 -22.06
C ARG A 450 5.46 11.97 -21.62
N GLY A 451 4.34 12.17 -20.93
CA GLY A 451 3.50 11.09 -20.38
C GLY A 451 4.15 10.33 -19.22
N GLY A 452 5.12 10.94 -18.55
CA GLY A 452 5.77 10.39 -17.36
C GLY A 452 4.90 10.47 -16.11
N GLU A 453 5.33 9.74 -15.09
CA GLU A 453 4.68 9.73 -13.78
C GLU A 453 5.33 10.75 -12.85
N VAL A 454 4.55 11.49 -12.05
CA VAL A 454 5.07 12.48 -11.11
C VAL A 454 4.54 12.23 -9.70
N ASN A 455 5.45 12.09 -8.75
CA ASN A 455 5.21 11.99 -7.32
C ASN A 455 5.74 13.26 -6.64
N ILE A 456 4.83 14.09 -6.12
CA ILE A 456 5.15 15.36 -5.47
C ILE A 456 5.19 15.17 -3.96
N ILE A 457 6.30 15.53 -3.33
CA ILE A 457 6.46 15.50 -1.88
C ILE A 457 6.65 16.95 -1.41
N LEU A 458 5.73 17.40 -0.56
CA LEU A 458 5.72 18.73 0.03
C LEU A 458 6.17 18.66 1.50
N PRO A 459 6.99 19.61 1.97
CA PRO A 459 7.44 19.66 3.35
C PRO A 459 6.29 19.84 4.34
N PHE A 460 5.24 20.54 3.94
CA PHE A 460 4.08 20.85 4.74
C PHE A 460 2.86 21.13 3.84
N GLU A 461 1.74 21.57 4.44
CA GLU A 461 0.46 21.68 3.77
C GLU A 461 0.52 22.54 2.51
N ARG A 462 -0.18 22.09 1.45
CA ARG A 462 -0.12 22.72 0.11
C ARG A 462 -0.40 24.22 0.11
N ALA A 463 -1.29 24.69 0.98
CA ALA A 463 -1.66 26.10 1.06
C ALA A 463 -0.50 26.96 1.61
N ALA A 464 0.17 26.49 2.66
CA ALA A 464 1.35 27.14 3.22
C ALA A 464 2.54 27.04 2.26
N PHE A 465 2.72 25.90 1.58
CA PHE A 465 3.78 25.72 0.59
C PHE A 465 3.60 26.67 -0.61
N ALA A 466 2.37 26.79 -1.11
CA ALA A 466 2.07 27.73 -2.19
C ALA A 466 2.43 29.17 -1.80
N HIS A 467 2.17 29.57 -0.56
CA HIS A 467 2.48 30.92 -0.08
C HIS A 467 3.99 31.19 0.01
N THR A 468 4.77 30.23 0.51
CA THR A 468 6.19 30.42 0.84
C THR A 468 7.14 30.10 -0.32
N SER A 469 6.76 29.14 -1.17
CA SER A 469 7.67 28.50 -2.15
C SER A 469 7.22 28.62 -3.60
N VAL A 470 5.99 29.08 -3.86
CA VAL A 470 5.41 29.10 -5.21
C VAL A 470 5.02 30.51 -5.66
N ARG A 471 4.40 31.31 -4.80
CA ARG A 471 3.96 32.66 -5.17
C ARG A 471 5.16 33.51 -5.56
N HIS A 472 5.12 34.05 -6.78
CA HIS A 472 6.05 35.05 -7.27
C HIS A 472 5.35 36.42 -7.27
N PRO A 473 5.92 37.48 -6.66
CA PRO A 473 5.27 38.78 -6.54
C PRO A 473 4.83 39.39 -7.88
N SER A 474 5.66 39.20 -8.91
CA SER A 474 5.50 39.83 -10.22
C SER A 474 4.99 38.86 -11.31
N ASP A 475 4.81 37.57 -10.98
CA ASP A 475 4.34 36.55 -11.92
C ASP A 475 3.35 35.59 -11.24
N GLN A 476 2.05 35.83 -11.48
CA GLN A 476 0.99 35.02 -10.89
C GLN A 476 0.84 33.64 -11.57
N SER A 477 1.52 33.39 -12.69
CA SER A 477 1.39 32.15 -13.45
C SER A 477 1.86 30.93 -12.67
N TRP A 478 2.87 31.08 -11.80
CA TRP A 478 3.42 30.01 -10.96
C TRP A 478 2.38 29.35 -10.05
N GLY A 479 1.43 30.13 -9.52
CA GLY A 479 0.34 29.61 -8.71
C GLY A 479 -0.58 28.67 -9.50
N LYS A 480 -0.90 29.04 -10.74
CA LYS A 480 -1.70 28.19 -11.65
C LYS A 480 -0.94 26.92 -12.02
N ARG A 481 0.34 27.05 -12.39
CA ARG A 481 1.21 25.93 -12.75
C ARG A 481 1.35 24.91 -11.62
N PHE A 482 1.49 25.38 -10.38
CA PHE A 482 1.50 24.53 -9.20
C PHE A 482 0.19 23.75 -9.02
N VAL A 483 -0.97 24.41 -9.15
CA VAL A 483 -2.27 23.72 -9.07
C VAL A 483 -2.43 22.69 -10.18
N ASP A 484 -2.04 23.04 -11.41
CA ASP A 484 -2.09 22.15 -12.57
C ASP A 484 -1.15 20.94 -12.39
N ALA A 485 0.03 21.15 -11.78
CA ALA A 485 0.97 20.09 -11.41
C ALA A 485 0.42 19.16 -10.33
N LEU A 486 -0.14 19.69 -9.24
CA LEU A 486 -0.76 18.88 -8.18
C LEU A 486 -1.94 18.06 -8.71
N HIS A 487 -2.73 18.61 -9.63
CA HIS A 487 -3.88 17.92 -10.21
C HIS A 487 -3.46 16.78 -11.15
N GLN A 488 -2.35 16.93 -11.87
CA GLN A 488 -1.84 15.92 -12.81
C GLN A 488 -0.88 14.91 -12.18
N ALA A 489 -0.34 15.21 -11.00
CA ALA A 489 0.52 14.30 -10.27
C ALA A 489 -0.20 12.99 -9.94
N THR A 490 0.53 11.88 -10.03
CA THR A 490 0.06 10.56 -9.62
C THR A 490 -0.15 10.51 -8.11
N ARG A 491 0.73 11.20 -7.38
CA ARG A 491 0.69 11.25 -5.93
C ARG A 491 1.19 12.59 -5.41
N VAL A 492 0.52 13.09 -4.36
CA VAL A 492 0.95 14.26 -3.58
C VAL A 492 1.03 13.85 -2.11
N VAL A 493 2.19 14.03 -1.48
CA VAL A 493 2.42 13.73 -0.07
C VAL A 493 2.75 15.01 0.69
N GLU A 494 2.02 15.29 1.76
CA GLU A 494 2.28 16.41 2.68
C GLU A 494 2.89 15.83 3.96
N LEU A 495 4.11 16.23 4.31
CA LEU A 495 4.87 15.56 5.36
C LEU A 495 4.61 16.10 6.77
N THR A 496 4.50 17.41 6.93
CA THR A 496 4.46 18.06 8.25
C THR A 496 3.44 19.20 8.28
N GLU A 497 3.30 19.86 9.43
CA GLU A 497 2.58 21.12 9.54
C GLU A 497 3.55 22.29 9.40
N TYR A 498 3.13 23.35 8.73
CA TYR A 498 3.98 24.53 8.52
C TYR A 498 4.30 25.23 9.84
N ASN A 499 5.60 25.32 10.13
CA ASN A 499 6.11 26.10 11.25
C ASN A 499 7.31 26.95 10.78
N PRO A 500 7.19 28.29 10.72
CA PRO A 500 8.25 29.16 10.25
C PRO A 500 9.52 29.12 11.10
N ALA A 501 9.44 28.71 12.37
CA ALA A 501 10.63 28.59 13.23
C ALA A 501 11.54 27.41 12.85
N VAL A 502 11.04 26.46 12.05
CA VAL A 502 11.72 25.19 11.71
C VAL A 502 11.49 24.81 10.24
N SER A 503 11.36 25.81 9.36
CA SER A 503 11.16 25.58 7.92
C SER A 503 12.30 24.78 7.30
N ASP A 504 13.55 25.17 7.57
CA ASP A 504 14.74 24.60 6.92
C ASP A 504 14.90 23.10 7.24
N PRO A 505 14.76 22.65 8.51
CA PRO A 505 14.66 21.23 8.83
C PRO A 505 13.55 20.48 8.09
N ALA A 506 12.37 21.08 7.89
CA ALA A 506 11.27 20.44 7.17
C ALA A 506 11.61 20.22 5.68
N TYR A 507 12.28 21.17 5.03
CA TYR A 507 12.80 20.98 3.66
C TYR A 507 13.89 19.91 3.61
N ALA A 508 14.81 19.89 4.57
CA ALA A 508 15.85 18.86 4.63
C ALA A 508 15.27 17.46 4.81
N PHE A 509 14.27 17.32 5.69
CA PHE A 509 13.51 16.09 5.86
C PHE A 509 12.77 15.68 4.57
N THR A 510 12.25 16.65 3.82
CA THR A 510 11.59 16.40 2.53
C THR A 510 12.55 15.83 1.50
N ASN A 511 13.77 16.36 1.41
CA ASN A 511 14.80 15.86 0.50
C ASN A 511 15.17 14.40 0.80
N LEU A 512 15.25 14.03 2.08
CA LEU A 512 15.43 12.62 2.50
C LEU A 512 14.25 11.74 2.06
N CYS A 513 13.02 12.19 2.27
CA CYS A 513 11.82 11.46 1.84
C CYS A 513 11.74 11.28 0.32
N ILE A 514 12.04 12.32 -0.47
CA ILE A 514 12.09 12.26 -1.94
C ILE A 514 13.04 11.15 -2.41
N ALA A 515 14.29 11.18 -1.92
CA ALA A 515 15.30 10.22 -2.32
C ALA A 515 14.98 8.81 -1.81
N GLY A 516 14.53 8.73 -0.55
CA GLY A 516 14.17 7.48 0.11
C GLY A 516 12.98 6.76 -0.51
N MET A 517 11.92 7.48 -0.89
CA MET A 517 10.76 6.90 -1.57
C MET A 517 11.11 6.42 -2.98
N ALA A 518 11.93 7.18 -3.71
CA ALA A 518 12.43 6.77 -5.02
C ALA A 518 13.28 5.50 -4.92
N GLN A 519 14.15 5.40 -3.91
CA GLN A 519 14.97 4.22 -3.69
C GLN A 519 14.16 3.01 -3.18
N ALA A 520 13.13 3.23 -2.36
CA ALA A 520 12.18 2.18 -1.99
C ALA A 520 11.43 1.62 -3.21
N ARG A 521 11.13 2.48 -4.20
CA ARG A 521 10.58 2.01 -5.47
C ARG A 521 11.63 1.30 -6.32
N GLN A 522 12.88 1.76 -6.31
CA GLN A 522 13.99 1.09 -6.98
C GLN A 522 14.23 -0.31 -6.43
N SER A 523 14.19 -0.53 -5.11
CA SER A 523 14.40 -1.85 -4.52
C SER A 523 13.35 -2.86 -5.00
N ASN A 524 12.11 -2.40 -5.17
CA ASN A 524 10.99 -3.24 -5.59
C ASN A 524 10.99 -3.50 -7.11
N THR A 525 11.29 -2.48 -7.92
CA THR A 525 11.16 -2.53 -9.39
C THR A 525 12.47 -2.82 -10.12
N ARG A 526 13.62 -2.56 -9.49
CA ARG A 526 14.97 -2.56 -10.04
C ARG A 526 15.18 -1.58 -11.20
N TYR A 527 14.35 -0.53 -11.29
CA TYR A 527 14.53 0.52 -12.28
C TYR A 527 15.81 1.31 -11.98
N PRO A 528 16.57 1.74 -13.01
CA PRO A 528 17.68 2.66 -12.80
C PRO A 528 17.17 3.95 -12.13
N LEU A 529 17.92 4.45 -11.16
CA LEU A 529 17.63 5.69 -10.44
C LEU A 529 18.67 6.73 -10.82
N ARG A 530 18.22 7.89 -11.31
CA ARG A 530 19.03 9.03 -11.74
C ARG A 530 18.63 10.27 -10.94
N ALA A 531 19.58 11.16 -10.71
CA ALA A 531 19.32 12.44 -10.07
C ALA A 531 19.62 13.58 -11.04
N LEU A 532 18.71 14.56 -11.11
CA LEU A 532 18.92 15.81 -11.84
C LEU A 532 18.81 16.98 -10.87
N THR A 533 19.69 17.96 -11.02
CA THR A 533 19.59 19.23 -10.29
C THR A 533 19.76 20.43 -11.20
N VAL A 534 19.00 21.49 -10.92
CA VAL A 534 19.26 22.82 -11.47
C VAL A 534 19.89 23.66 -10.37
N TRP A 535 21.22 23.80 -10.40
CA TRP A 535 22.02 24.34 -9.31
C TRP A 535 23.23 25.11 -9.86
N ASP A 536 23.57 26.23 -9.22
CA ASP A 536 24.68 27.14 -9.59
C ASP A 536 26.07 26.63 -9.22
N GLY A 537 26.18 25.51 -8.49
CA GLY A 537 27.46 24.97 -8.04
C GLY A 537 27.97 25.56 -6.73
N LEU A 538 27.22 26.47 -6.11
CA LEU A 538 27.61 27.13 -4.87
C LEU A 538 27.28 26.26 -3.65
N THR A 539 28.30 25.96 -2.84
CA THR A 539 28.19 25.14 -1.61
C THR A 539 27.67 25.92 -0.41
N GLU A 540 27.48 27.24 -0.55
CA GLU A 540 26.89 28.13 0.45
C GLU A 540 25.36 28.04 0.39
N GLY A 541 24.82 26.89 0.83
CA GLY A 541 23.38 26.64 0.88
C GLY A 541 22.90 26.39 2.31
N GLY A 542 21.75 26.97 2.66
CA GLY A 542 21.06 26.67 3.91
C GLY A 542 20.56 25.22 3.96
N LEU A 543 20.31 24.74 5.18
CA LEU A 543 19.70 23.44 5.41
C LEU A 543 18.41 23.30 4.59
N GLY A 544 18.23 22.15 3.93
CA GLY A 544 17.04 21.89 3.12
C GLY A 544 17.07 22.46 1.70
N GLY A 545 18.06 23.27 1.34
CA GLY A 545 18.27 23.73 -0.04
C GLY A 545 18.83 22.65 -0.98
N THR A 546 18.98 23.00 -2.26
CA THR A 546 19.44 22.09 -3.32
C THR A 546 20.79 21.43 -3.04
N TYR A 547 21.76 22.19 -2.51
CA TYR A 547 23.06 21.63 -2.13
C TYR A 547 22.94 20.53 -1.05
N SER A 548 22.03 20.72 -0.09
CA SER A 548 21.73 19.70 0.93
C SER A 548 21.21 18.41 0.27
N ALA A 549 20.31 18.49 -0.71
CA ALA A 549 19.83 17.32 -1.44
C ALA A 549 20.97 16.59 -2.18
N ILE A 550 21.83 17.33 -2.89
CA ILE A 550 22.99 16.80 -3.61
C ILE A 550 23.94 16.06 -2.66
N CYS A 551 24.20 16.59 -1.47
CA CYS A 551 25.05 15.93 -0.47
C CYS A 551 24.50 14.56 -0.07
N HIS A 552 23.19 14.46 0.14
CA HIS A 552 22.54 13.19 0.45
C HIS A 552 22.59 12.22 -0.74
N TRP A 553 22.31 12.69 -1.95
CA TRP A 553 22.39 11.86 -3.15
C TRP A 553 23.80 11.31 -3.41
N ARG A 554 24.84 12.09 -3.13
CA ARG A 554 26.23 11.63 -3.17
C ARG A 554 26.50 10.55 -2.13
N ALA A 555 26.02 10.72 -0.90
CA ALA A 555 26.15 9.72 0.17
C ALA A 555 25.42 8.41 -0.18
N MET A 556 24.31 8.49 -0.91
CA MET A 556 23.57 7.35 -1.45
C MET A 556 24.22 6.72 -2.70
N GLY A 557 25.26 7.35 -3.27
CA GLY A 557 25.93 6.87 -4.48
C GLY A 557 25.12 7.03 -5.76
N LEU A 558 24.23 8.03 -5.84
CA LEU A 558 23.43 8.28 -7.05
C LEU A 558 24.27 8.90 -8.17
N ASP A 559 23.93 8.58 -9.42
CA ASP A 559 24.41 9.29 -10.60
C ASP A 559 23.68 10.64 -10.68
N ILE A 560 24.42 11.75 -10.54
CA ILE A 560 23.86 13.10 -10.49
C ILE A 560 24.29 13.90 -11.73
N ASP A 561 23.33 14.44 -12.46
CA ASP A 561 23.54 15.42 -13.50
C ASP A 561 23.12 16.81 -13.01
N GLN A 562 23.89 17.84 -13.35
CA GLN A 562 23.66 19.23 -12.97
C GLN A 562 23.46 20.08 -14.22
N ILE A 563 22.39 20.88 -14.24
CA ILE A 563 22.20 21.99 -15.18
C ILE A 563 22.48 23.29 -14.42
N HIS A 564 23.44 24.07 -14.88
CA HIS A 564 23.72 25.38 -14.28
C HIS A 564 22.66 26.41 -14.70
N PRO A 565 21.92 27.04 -13.76
CA PRO A 565 20.79 27.93 -14.05
C PRO A 565 21.19 29.19 -14.83
N GLY A 566 22.40 29.71 -14.61
CA GLY A 566 22.91 30.90 -15.32
C GLY A 566 23.39 30.65 -16.75
N SER A 567 23.89 29.46 -17.07
CA SER A 567 24.58 29.17 -18.35
C SER A 567 23.89 28.08 -19.18
N GLY A 568 22.99 27.30 -18.57
CA GLY A 568 22.35 26.14 -19.18
C GLY A 568 23.32 24.97 -19.46
N VAL A 569 24.56 25.03 -18.98
CA VAL A 569 25.53 23.94 -19.13
C VAL A 569 25.06 22.74 -18.32
N CYS A 570 24.97 21.58 -18.97
CA CYS A 570 24.64 20.30 -18.33
C CYS A 570 25.92 19.47 -18.19
N GLN A 571 26.20 18.99 -16.98
CA GLN A 571 27.38 18.17 -16.68
C GLN A 571 27.06 17.08 -15.66
N SER A 572 27.74 15.94 -15.76
CA SER A 572 27.68 14.91 -14.73
C SER A 572 28.56 15.30 -13.56
N LEU A 573 28.03 15.24 -12.34
CA LEU A 573 28.79 15.49 -11.12
C LEU A 573 29.52 14.21 -10.72
N LEU A 574 30.85 14.28 -10.60
CA LEU A 574 31.65 13.18 -10.09
C LEU A 574 31.17 12.77 -8.69
N THR A 575 30.97 11.46 -8.50
CA THR A 575 30.61 10.83 -7.21
C THR A 575 31.78 10.86 -6.20
N THR A 576 32.94 11.41 -6.57
CA THR A 576 34.15 11.38 -5.75
C THR A 576 34.15 12.45 -4.65
N SER A 577 33.40 12.17 -3.59
CA SER A 577 33.81 12.36 -2.20
C SER A 577 32.67 11.86 -1.32
N ILE A 578 32.89 10.72 -0.67
CA ILE A 578 32.01 10.17 0.37
C ILE A 578 31.91 11.22 1.47
N CYS A 579 30.78 11.89 1.60
CA CYS A 579 30.44 12.48 2.89
C CYS A 579 30.21 11.30 3.83
N ALA A 580 31.20 11.05 4.68
CA ALA A 580 31.23 9.93 5.60
C ALA A 580 30.06 10.00 6.59
N ASN A 581 29.32 8.89 6.69
CA ASN A 581 28.22 8.62 7.61
C ASN A 581 26.99 9.53 7.49
N SER A 582 25.81 8.95 7.74
CA SER A 582 24.60 9.71 7.98
C SER A 582 24.87 10.67 9.14
N ALA A 583 24.97 11.97 8.83
CA ALA A 583 25.02 12.98 9.87
C ALA A 583 23.81 12.74 10.80
N PRO A 584 24.00 12.81 12.14
CA PRO A 584 22.90 12.62 13.07
C PRO A 584 21.75 13.59 12.73
N PRO A 585 20.49 13.20 13.00
CA PRO A 585 19.36 14.05 12.69
C PRO A 585 19.54 15.43 13.31
N GLN A 586 19.34 16.48 12.51
CA GLN A 586 19.65 17.83 12.96
C GLN A 586 18.71 18.27 14.08
N LYS A 587 19.27 19.03 15.02
CA LYS A 587 18.59 19.54 16.20
C LYS A 587 18.62 21.07 16.20
N THR A 588 17.46 21.69 16.31
CA THR A 588 17.28 23.15 16.33
C THR A 588 16.59 23.57 17.61
N ARG A 589 17.02 24.65 18.26
CA ARG A 589 16.30 25.18 19.45
C ARG A 589 15.04 25.91 19.03
N CYS A 590 13.93 25.61 19.69
CA CYS A 590 12.69 26.35 19.49
C CYS A 590 12.71 27.68 20.28
N PRO A 591 11.85 28.65 19.92
CA PRO A 591 11.66 29.87 20.71
C PRO A 591 11.21 29.60 22.16
N GLN A 592 10.47 28.51 22.38
CA GLN A 592 10.04 28.07 23.71
C GLN A 592 11.24 27.55 24.51
N GLN A 593 11.39 28.05 25.74
CA GLN A 593 12.52 27.73 26.59
C GLN A 593 12.57 26.23 26.92
N GLY A 594 13.73 25.61 26.66
CA GLY A 594 13.96 24.18 26.94
C GLY A 594 13.35 23.22 25.92
N VAL A 595 12.75 23.74 24.84
CA VAL A 595 12.20 22.90 23.76
C VAL A 595 13.17 22.84 22.59
N ASP A 596 13.46 21.63 22.14
CA ASP A 596 14.27 21.36 20.97
C ASP A 596 13.42 20.72 19.87
N TYR A 597 13.67 21.06 18.62
CA TYR A 597 13.10 20.42 17.45
C TYR A 597 14.13 19.52 16.79
N TYR A 598 13.72 18.31 16.43
CA TYR A 598 14.53 17.38 15.64
C TYR A 598 13.97 17.27 14.24
N GLN A 599 14.84 17.35 13.24
CA GLN A 599 14.52 17.12 11.82
C GLN A 599 13.79 15.79 11.64
N TYR A 600 14.28 14.73 12.28
CA TYR A 600 13.52 13.50 12.49
C TYR A 600 14.10 12.74 13.68
N LEU A 601 13.30 11.94 14.36
CA LEU A 601 13.79 10.87 15.23
C LEU A 601 13.00 9.58 14.95
N PRO A 602 13.66 8.41 14.95
CA PRO A 602 12.97 7.12 14.94
C PRO A 602 12.30 6.83 16.27
N MET A 603 11.11 6.24 16.21
CA MET A 603 10.25 6.01 17.36
C MET A 603 9.64 4.61 17.27
N LEU A 604 9.51 3.95 18.42
CA LEU A 604 8.92 2.63 18.55
C LEU A 604 7.82 2.67 19.60
N PHE A 605 6.64 2.19 19.24
CA PHE A 605 5.59 1.81 20.18
C PHE A 605 5.41 0.30 20.16
N ALA A 606 5.19 -0.30 21.31
CA ALA A 606 4.88 -1.71 21.38
C ALA A 606 3.98 -2.08 22.53
N ASP A 607 3.21 -3.15 22.36
CA ASP A 607 2.20 -3.64 23.32
C ASP A 607 2.06 -5.17 23.24
N ILE A 608 1.63 -5.81 24.33
CA ILE A 608 1.55 -7.26 24.42
C ILE A 608 0.12 -7.73 24.22
N LYS A 609 -0.08 -8.57 23.19
CA LYS A 609 -1.38 -9.17 22.91
C LYS A 609 -1.84 -10.01 24.10
N GLY A 610 -2.98 -9.63 24.68
CA GLY A 610 -3.65 -10.42 25.71
C GLY A 610 -3.19 -10.13 27.14
N TYR A 611 -2.36 -9.11 27.35
CA TYR A 611 -1.95 -8.67 28.70
C TYR A 611 -3.15 -8.41 29.63
N SER A 612 -4.21 -7.76 29.14
CA SER A 612 -5.43 -7.49 29.90
C SER A 612 -6.21 -8.73 30.35
N LYS A 613 -5.85 -9.92 29.85
CA LYS A 613 -6.46 -11.20 30.23
C LYS A 613 -5.64 -11.97 31.27
N LEU A 614 -4.46 -11.47 31.66
CA LEU A 614 -3.63 -12.08 32.68
C LEU A 614 -4.29 -11.95 34.06
N ASN A 615 -4.21 -13.00 34.87
CA ASN A 615 -4.63 -12.92 36.28
C ASN A 615 -3.57 -12.18 37.14
N GLU A 616 -3.93 -11.85 38.38
CA GLU A 616 -3.05 -11.06 39.27
C GLU A 616 -1.65 -11.68 39.46
N GLN A 617 -1.58 -13.00 39.64
CA GLN A 617 -0.30 -13.69 39.80
C GLN A 617 0.54 -13.61 38.51
N GLN A 618 -0.11 -13.80 37.36
CA GLN A 618 0.53 -13.66 36.06
C GLN A 618 1.00 -12.24 35.78
N LEU A 619 0.28 -11.21 36.23
CA LEU A 619 0.70 -9.80 36.09
C LEU A 619 1.99 -9.50 36.86
N VAL A 620 2.17 -10.09 38.05
CA VAL A 620 3.41 -9.98 38.83
C VAL A 620 4.57 -10.70 38.13
N THR A 621 4.33 -11.94 37.67
CA THR A 621 5.33 -12.70 36.91
C THR A 621 5.70 -12.00 35.61
N PHE A 622 4.72 -11.45 34.90
CA PHE A 622 4.94 -10.66 33.70
C PHE A 622 5.83 -9.47 34.03
N SER A 623 5.44 -8.63 35.00
CA SER A 623 6.18 -7.41 35.34
C SER A 623 7.63 -7.67 35.73
N THR A 624 7.94 -8.82 36.32
CA THR A 624 9.32 -9.18 36.71
C THR A 624 10.09 -9.83 35.56
N VAL A 625 9.53 -10.85 34.91
CA VAL A 625 10.24 -11.64 33.88
C VAL A 625 10.29 -10.93 32.53
N TYR A 626 9.20 -10.26 32.13
CA TYR A 626 9.12 -9.51 30.87
C TYR A 626 10.08 -8.32 30.87
N LEU A 627 10.04 -7.49 31.92
CA LEU A 627 10.92 -6.33 32.03
C LEU A 627 12.40 -6.74 32.15
N ASP A 628 12.72 -7.81 32.87
CA ASP A 628 14.09 -8.35 32.90
C ASP A 628 14.55 -8.86 31.53
N THR A 629 13.63 -9.40 30.73
CA THR A 629 13.91 -9.85 29.36
C THR A 629 14.16 -8.67 28.42
N LEU A 630 13.33 -7.63 28.50
CA LEU A 630 13.56 -6.38 27.76
C LEU A 630 14.85 -5.68 28.20
N LYS A 631 15.16 -5.67 29.51
CA LYS A 631 16.40 -5.13 30.03
C LYS A 631 17.62 -5.81 29.38
N ARG A 632 17.62 -7.15 29.29
CA ARG A 632 18.70 -7.89 28.61
C ARG A 632 18.87 -7.46 27.16
N VAL A 633 17.76 -7.19 26.45
CA VAL A 633 17.82 -6.62 25.09
C VAL A 633 18.45 -5.22 25.11
N PHE A 634 18.03 -4.33 26.01
CA PHE A 634 18.60 -2.98 26.07
C PHE A 634 20.07 -2.94 26.52
N ASP A 635 20.52 -3.92 27.30
CA ASP A 635 21.93 -4.02 27.68
C ASP A 635 22.83 -4.36 26.46
N GLU A 636 22.28 -4.93 25.38
CA GLU A 636 22.95 -5.11 24.09
C GLU A 636 23.07 -3.78 23.30
N PHE A 637 22.26 -2.78 23.64
CA PHE A 637 22.20 -1.47 22.97
C PHE A 637 22.34 -0.32 24.00
N PRO A 638 23.53 -0.15 24.61
CA PRO A 638 23.73 0.82 25.69
C PRO A 638 23.58 2.28 25.22
N GLU A 639 23.85 2.55 23.95
CA GLU A 639 23.78 3.88 23.33
C GLU A 639 22.64 3.98 22.31
N GLY A 640 22.25 5.21 21.98
CA GLY A 640 21.34 5.50 20.87
C GLY A 640 19.84 5.46 21.20
N VAL A 641 19.45 5.10 22.43
CA VAL A 641 18.08 5.23 22.94
C VAL A 641 17.95 6.51 23.77
N LEU A 642 17.22 7.49 23.24
CA LEU A 642 17.03 8.82 23.82
C LEU A 642 15.94 8.86 24.90
N SER A 643 14.90 8.04 24.76
CA SER A 643 13.84 7.88 25.76
C SER A 643 13.44 6.43 25.91
N ARG A 644 13.20 6.02 27.16
CA ARG A 644 12.71 4.70 27.56
C ARG A 644 11.50 4.88 28.46
N ARG A 645 10.30 4.58 27.96
CA ARG A 645 9.05 4.68 28.73
C ARG A 645 8.33 3.35 28.71
N THR A 646 7.90 2.92 29.90
CA THR A 646 7.09 1.72 30.08
C THR A 646 5.86 2.08 30.90
N GLN A 647 4.69 1.63 30.49
CA GLN A 647 3.46 1.75 31.27
C GLN A 647 2.63 0.49 31.12
N GLY A 648 2.61 -0.35 32.16
CA GLY A 648 2.07 -1.71 32.04
C GLY A 648 2.91 -2.53 31.06
N ASP A 649 2.27 -3.06 30.03
CA ASP A 649 2.86 -3.76 28.91
C ASP A 649 3.30 -2.86 27.76
N GLY A 650 2.82 -1.62 27.74
CA GLY A 650 3.15 -0.61 26.74
C GLY A 650 4.59 -0.13 26.84
N LEU A 651 5.27 -0.06 25.69
CA LEU A 651 6.64 0.42 25.53
C LEU A 651 6.67 1.57 24.53
N PHE A 652 7.28 2.69 24.92
CA PHE A 652 7.58 3.81 24.03
C PHE A 652 9.07 4.14 24.08
N LEU A 653 9.71 4.09 22.91
CA LEU A 653 11.13 4.39 22.73
C LEU A 653 11.34 5.45 21.66
N VAL A 654 12.35 6.28 21.87
CA VAL A 654 12.85 7.24 20.87
C VAL A 654 14.34 6.99 20.69
N PHE A 655 14.82 6.96 19.45
CA PHE A 655 16.21 6.65 19.11
C PHE A 655 16.91 7.85 18.47
N SER A 656 18.23 7.89 18.55
CA SER A 656 19.03 8.89 17.83
C SER A 656 19.38 8.45 16.40
N GLN A 657 19.22 7.16 16.08
CA GLN A 657 19.62 6.57 14.79
C GLN A 657 18.60 5.53 14.34
N LEU A 658 18.37 5.46 13.02
CA LEU A 658 17.46 4.48 12.39
C LEU A 658 17.98 3.05 12.56
N SER A 659 19.28 2.84 12.41
CA SER A 659 19.95 1.54 12.59
C SER A 659 19.68 0.95 13.98
N THR A 660 19.79 1.75 15.03
CA THR A 660 19.49 1.34 16.41
C THR A 660 18.02 0.98 16.57
N ALA A 661 17.10 1.79 16.03
CA ALA A 661 15.67 1.53 16.11
C ALA A 661 15.29 0.19 15.44
N VAL A 662 15.83 -0.06 14.24
CA VAL A 662 15.65 -1.30 13.49
C VAL A 662 16.20 -2.50 14.27
N ALA A 663 17.44 -2.41 14.76
CA ALA A 663 18.09 -3.50 15.48
C ALA A 663 17.36 -3.85 16.78
N VAL A 664 16.96 -2.84 17.55
CA VAL A 664 16.20 -3.03 18.79
C VAL A 664 14.82 -3.64 18.51
N ALA A 665 14.10 -3.16 17.49
CA ALA A 665 12.78 -3.71 17.13
C ALA A 665 12.86 -5.21 16.76
N LEU A 666 13.81 -5.57 15.90
CA LEU A 666 14.04 -6.96 15.50
C LEU A 666 14.45 -7.82 16.70
N ARG A 667 15.35 -7.32 17.54
CA ARG A 667 15.84 -8.06 18.71
C ARG A 667 14.74 -8.29 19.75
N ILE A 668 13.92 -7.28 20.04
CA ILE A 668 12.76 -7.41 20.93
C ILE A 668 11.83 -8.49 20.38
N ASN A 669 11.45 -8.41 19.10
CA ASN A 669 10.53 -9.37 18.50
C ASN A 669 11.09 -10.81 18.55
N ALA A 670 12.36 -11.00 18.18
CA ALA A 670 13.02 -12.31 18.18
C ALA A 670 13.15 -12.91 19.59
N VAL A 671 13.57 -12.12 20.58
CA VAL A 671 13.72 -12.60 21.97
C VAL A 671 12.37 -12.98 22.56
N LEU A 672 11.34 -12.15 22.37
CA LEU A 672 10.02 -12.44 22.94
C LEU A 672 9.36 -13.64 22.24
N ALA A 673 9.50 -13.78 20.92
CA ALA A 673 9.00 -14.95 20.19
C ALA A 673 9.73 -16.25 20.57
N GLY A 674 11.03 -16.18 20.90
CA GLY A 674 11.82 -17.34 21.32
C GLY A 674 11.69 -17.71 22.81
N THR A 675 10.99 -16.89 23.61
CA THR A 675 10.88 -17.11 25.06
C THR A 675 9.78 -18.14 25.37
N ALA A 676 10.12 -19.17 26.15
CA ALA A 676 9.19 -20.22 26.56
C ALA A 676 8.27 -19.76 27.72
N TRP A 677 7.35 -18.82 27.44
CA TRP A 677 6.46 -18.19 28.43
C TRP A 677 5.67 -19.17 29.30
N GLY A 678 5.25 -20.30 28.72
CA GLY A 678 4.56 -21.37 29.46
C GLY A 678 5.37 -21.93 30.63
N LYS A 679 6.71 -21.95 30.53
CA LYS A 679 7.58 -22.46 31.61
C LYS A 679 7.66 -21.54 32.82
N VAL A 680 7.34 -20.25 32.63
CA VAL A 680 7.31 -19.26 33.71
C VAL A 680 5.88 -18.95 34.18
N GLY A 681 4.88 -19.70 33.73
CA GLY A 681 3.48 -19.52 34.15
C GLY A 681 2.69 -18.46 33.39
N LEU A 682 3.22 -17.99 32.25
CA LEU A 682 2.55 -17.04 31.35
C LEU A 682 1.96 -17.77 30.12
N PRO A 683 0.98 -17.19 29.40
CA PRO A 683 0.44 -17.78 28.17
C PRO A 683 1.56 -18.07 27.15
N ALA A 684 1.54 -19.27 26.57
CA ALA A 684 2.60 -19.71 25.66
C ALA A 684 2.61 -18.93 24.33
N ASP A 685 1.50 -18.29 23.97
CA ASP A 685 1.29 -17.52 22.75
C ASP A 685 1.42 -16.00 22.96
N LEU A 686 2.06 -15.56 24.05
CA LEU A 686 2.36 -14.13 24.25
C LEU A 686 3.20 -13.60 23.08
N GLN A 687 2.66 -12.58 22.42
CA GLN A 687 3.25 -11.95 21.26
C GLN A 687 3.19 -10.44 21.39
N ILE A 688 4.25 -9.77 20.94
CA ILE A 688 4.35 -8.31 20.92
C ILE A 688 3.88 -7.75 19.58
N ARG A 689 3.21 -6.61 19.61
CA ARG A 689 2.94 -5.77 18.43
C ARG A 689 3.95 -4.64 18.47
N ILE A 690 4.70 -4.40 17.39
CA ILE A 690 5.68 -3.32 17.34
C ILE A 690 5.35 -2.40 16.17
N SER A 691 5.20 -1.11 16.41
CA SER A 691 5.14 -0.11 15.35
C SER A 691 6.38 0.77 15.34
N LEU A 692 6.78 1.19 14.14
CA LEU A 692 7.91 2.07 13.88
C LEU A 692 7.46 3.26 13.01
N ASP A 693 7.85 4.45 13.44
CA ASP A 693 7.73 5.66 12.63
C ASP A 693 8.97 6.52 12.82
N ALA A 694 9.23 7.40 11.87
CA ALA A 694 10.31 8.37 11.98
C ALA A 694 9.93 9.65 11.25
N GLY A 695 10.13 10.77 11.93
CA GLY A 695 9.89 12.10 11.37
C GLY A 695 10.06 13.17 12.42
N PRO A 696 9.76 14.43 12.08
CA PRO A 696 9.98 15.54 12.97
C PRO A 696 9.25 15.43 14.30
N CYS A 697 9.92 15.85 15.37
CA CYS A 697 9.36 15.87 16.70
C CYS A 697 10.02 16.95 17.57
N TYR A 698 9.36 17.25 18.68
CA TYR A 698 9.83 18.17 19.69
C TYR A 698 10.27 17.39 20.92
N ALA A 699 11.39 17.77 21.51
CA ALA A 699 11.84 17.31 22.81
C ALA A 699 11.67 18.43 23.84
N TYR A 700 11.20 18.10 25.04
CA TYR A 700 10.95 19.06 26.11
C TYR A 700 11.19 18.43 27.49
N PRO A 701 11.50 19.22 28.54
CA PRO A 701 11.61 18.70 29.89
C PRO A 701 10.23 18.34 30.46
N ASP A 702 10.02 17.09 30.85
CA ASP A 702 8.90 16.69 31.71
C ASP A 702 9.26 17.05 33.15
N HIS A 703 8.64 18.11 33.68
CA HIS A 703 8.90 18.62 35.02
C HIS A 703 8.36 17.72 36.14
N ILE A 704 7.48 16.76 35.84
CA ILE A 704 6.95 15.81 36.83
C ILE A 704 7.92 14.65 36.98
N VAL A 705 8.41 14.11 35.86
CA VAL A 705 9.30 12.94 35.87
C VAL A 705 10.78 13.33 35.98
N GLY A 706 11.14 14.55 35.59
CA GLY A 706 12.53 15.01 35.54
C GLY A 706 13.33 14.45 34.36
N ALA A 707 12.65 13.97 33.32
CA ALA A 707 13.24 13.39 32.11
C ALA A 707 12.91 14.21 30.86
N THR A 708 13.64 13.98 29.76
CA THR A 708 13.27 14.56 28.46
C THR A 708 12.15 13.73 27.83
N GLU A 709 11.08 14.40 27.41
CA GLU A 709 9.96 13.82 26.71
C GLU A 709 9.85 14.28 25.26
N PHE A 710 9.11 13.52 24.46
CA PHE A 710 8.97 13.75 23.03
C PHE A 710 7.49 13.86 22.61
N CYS A 711 7.19 14.82 21.73
CA CYS A 711 5.84 14.99 21.17
C CYS A 711 5.88 15.42 19.69
N GLY A 712 4.75 15.30 19.01
CA GLY A 712 4.60 15.63 17.60
C GLY A 712 3.70 14.66 16.84
N HIS A 713 3.38 15.01 15.59
CA HIS A 713 2.47 14.23 14.74
C HIS A 713 2.96 12.79 14.52
N TYR A 714 4.27 12.62 14.29
CA TYR A 714 4.89 11.31 14.04
C TYR A 714 4.87 10.41 15.29
N VAL A 715 4.93 10.99 16.49
CA VAL A 715 4.77 10.24 17.76
C VAL A 715 3.36 9.64 17.84
N ILE A 716 2.36 10.47 17.54
CA ILE A 716 0.95 10.07 17.57
C ILE A 716 0.70 9.00 16.51
N ARG A 717 1.25 9.16 15.31
CA ARG A 717 1.07 8.23 14.19
C ARG A 717 1.67 6.85 14.52
N ALA A 718 2.88 6.79 15.08
CA ALA A 718 3.48 5.55 15.57
C ALA A 718 2.58 4.86 16.61
N ALA A 719 2.09 5.61 17.60
CA ALA A 719 1.20 5.09 18.65
C ALA A 719 -0.16 4.61 18.11
N ARG A 720 -0.61 5.11 16.95
CA ARG A 720 -1.85 4.68 16.28
C ARG A 720 -1.65 3.48 15.35
N LEU A 721 -0.43 3.26 14.87
CA LEU A 721 -0.09 2.10 14.06
C LEU A 721 0.06 0.83 14.92
N GLU A 722 0.50 0.94 16.18
CA GLU A 722 0.68 -0.23 17.06
C GLU A 722 -0.61 -1.07 17.21
N PRO A 723 -1.79 -0.50 17.54
CA PRO A 723 -2.98 -1.31 17.83
C PRO A 723 -3.48 -2.13 16.63
N VAL A 724 -3.16 -1.66 15.42
CA VAL A 724 -3.52 -2.31 14.15
C VAL A 724 -2.40 -3.20 13.61
N THR A 725 -1.24 -3.20 14.26
CA THR A 725 -0.12 -4.11 13.94
C THR A 725 -0.46 -5.52 14.40
N PRO A 726 -0.38 -6.55 13.55
CA PRO A 726 -0.61 -7.94 13.96
C PRO A 726 0.35 -8.38 15.08
N PRO A 727 -0.10 -9.25 16.01
CA PRO A 727 0.79 -9.82 17.03
C PRO A 727 1.97 -10.58 16.40
N GLY A 728 3.18 -10.35 16.92
CA GLY A 728 4.43 -10.93 16.44
C GLY A 728 5.04 -10.21 15.23
N HIS A 729 4.40 -9.14 14.74
CA HIS A 729 4.85 -8.38 13.59
C HIS A 729 5.41 -7.01 13.99
N ILE A 730 6.27 -6.48 13.13
CA ILE A 730 6.84 -5.14 13.24
C ILE A 730 6.37 -4.29 12.05
N PHE A 731 5.44 -3.36 12.27
CA PHE A 731 4.96 -2.49 11.19
C PHE A 731 5.69 -1.15 11.20
N ALA A 732 6.23 -0.74 10.06
CA ALA A 732 6.84 0.55 9.83
C ALA A 732 5.98 1.40 8.90
N THR A 733 5.93 2.71 9.13
CA THR A 733 5.32 3.66 8.18
C THR A 733 6.18 3.81 6.92
N GLU A 734 5.57 4.25 5.82
CA GLU A 734 6.33 4.59 4.60
C GLU A 734 7.43 5.62 4.85
N THR A 735 7.22 6.60 5.73
CA THR A 735 8.24 7.60 6.05
C THR A 735 9.46 6.95 6.73
N PHE A 736 9.22 6.02 7.66
CA PHE A 736 10.31 5.26 8.29
C PHE A 736 11.10 4.46 7.24
N VAL A 737 10.39 3.79 6.33
CA VAL A 737 10.99 3.03 5.22
C VAL A 737 11.82 3.94 4.31
N ALA A 738 11.27 5.07 3.87
CA ALA A 738 11.95 6.04 3.04
C ALA A 738 13.24 6.55 3.72
N LEU A 739 13.17 6.89 5.00
CA LEU A 739 14.34 7.31 5.76
C LEU A 739 15.40 6.21 5.88
N CYS A 740 15.00 4.94 6.06
CA CYS A 740 15.93 3.81 6.09
C CYS A 740 16.69 3.68 4.76
N TYR A 741 15.99 3.76 3.63
CA TYR A 741 16.61 3.75 2.31
C TYR A 741 17.54 4.96 2.10
N ALA A 742 17.07 6.18 2.38
CA ALA A 742 17.88 7.40 2.25
C ALA A 742 19.16 7.37 3.11
N ASN A 743 19.15 6.62 4.22
CA ASN A 743 20.31 6.42 5.09
C ASN A 743 21.07 5.10 4.81
N SER A 744 20.78 4.43 3.69
CA SER A 744 21.43 3.18 3.25
C SER A 744 21.39 2.05 4.30
N ILE A 745 20.29 1.94 5.04
CA ILE A 745 20.06 0.81 5.96
C ILE A 745 19.70 -0.42 5.13
N SER A 746 20.70 -1.27 4.86
CA SER A 746 20.58 -2.37 3.90
C SER A 746 20.41 -3.75 4.51
N SER A 747 20.43 -3.91 5.84
CA SER A 747 20.40 -5.22 6.51
C SER A 747 19.00 -5.78 6.75
N VAL A 748 17.98 -5.19 6.11
CA VAL A 748 16.57 -5.48 6.39
C VAL A 748 15.73 -5.38 5.14
N ARG A 749 14.60 -6.07 5.16
CA ARG A 749 13.59 -6.04 4.10
C ARG A 749 12.32 -5.43 4.62
N PHE A 750 11.74 -4.51 3.85
CA PHE A 750 10.42 -3.93 4.11
C PHE A 750 9.41 -4.51 3.15
N VAL A 751 8.48 -5.32 3.66
CA VAL A 751 7.42 -5.95 2.85
C VAL A 751 6.15 -5.13 3.01
N TYR A 752 5.55 -4.71 1.89
CA TYR A 752 4.31 -3.93 1.96
C TYR A 752 3.18 -4.73 2.62
N ALA A 753 2.58 -4.15 3.65
CA ALA A 753 1.47 -4.73 4.40
C ALA A 753 0.10 -4.18 3.98
N GLY A 754 0.07 -3.19 3.08
CA GLY A 754 -1.13 -2.55 2.57
C GLY A 754 -1.39 -1.17 3.17
N GLN A 755 -2.49 -0.57 2.72
CA GLN A 755 -3.07 0.64 3.29
C GLN A 755 -3.82 0.32 4.60
N ILE A 756 -3.33 0.84 5.71
CA ILE A 756 -3.87 0.59 7.04
C ILE A 756 -4.63 1.81 7.54
N ALA A 757 -5.92 1.64 7.84
CA ALA A 757 -6.72 2.66 8.49
C ALA A 757 -6.30 2.79 9.96
N LEU A 758 -5.84 3.98 10.35
CA LEU A 758 -5.45 4.26 11.72
C LEU A 758 -6.70 4.52 12.59
N PRO A 759 -6.72 4.03 13.85
CA PRO A 759 -7.83 4.27 14.76
C PRO A 759 -8.11 5.77 14.99
N LYS A 760 -9.34 6.09 15.42
CA LYS A 760 -9.79 7.45 15.77
C LYS A 760 -9.72 8.47 14.62
N GLY A 761 -9.83 8.02 13.37
CA GLY A 761 -9.91 8.91 12.21
C GLY A 761 -8.58 9.55 11.80
N HIS A 762 -7.43 8.97 12.18
CA HIS A 762 -6.10 9.45 11.79
C HIS A 762 -5.71 9.13 10.33
N GLY A 763 -6.71 8.89 9.47
CA GLY A 763 -6.51 8.58 8.06
C GLY A 763 -6.04 7.15 7.80
N ILE A 764 -5.63 6.92 6.56
CA ILE A 764 -5.13 5.64 6.06
C ILE A 764 -3.68 5.86 5.63
N ILE A 765 -2.78 4.99 6.06
CA ILE A 765 -1.35 5.10 5.73
C ILE A 765 -0.82 3.80 5.10
N PRO A 766 0.17 3.89 4.18
CA PRO A 766 0.91 2.71 3.75
C PRO A 766 1.77 2.18 4.90
N ALA A 767 1.62 0.89 5.22
CA ALA A 767 2.40 0.21 6.24
C ALA A 767 3.27 -0.90 5.62
N TYR A 768 4.40 -1.18 6.26
CA TYR A 768 5.37 -2.17 5.81
C TYR A 768 5.78 -3.07 6.97
N HIS A 769 5.77 -4.38 6.77
CA HIS A 769 6.34 -5.33 7.70
C HIS A 769 7.87 -5.31 7.59
N LEU A 770 8.54 -4.96 8.68
CA LEU A 770 9.99 -5.04 8.82
C LEU A 770 10.38 -6.50 9.09
N LEU A 771 11.24 -7.04 8.22
CA LEU A 771 11.80 -8.37 8.34
C LEU A 771 13.32 -8.32 8.31
N GLU A 772 13.96 -9.20 9.08
CA GLU A 772 15.39 -9.42 8.98
C GLU A 772 15.69 -10.09 7.63
N GLU A 773 16.73 -9.60 6.94
CA GLU A 773 17.21 -10.28 5.75
C GLU A 773 17.91 -11.56 6.21
N LEU A 774 17.34 -12.72 5.86
CA LEU A 774 18.02 -14.01 6.06
C LEU A 774 19.40 -13.87 5.41
N ARG A 775 20.48 -14.06 6.17
CA ARG A 775 21.86 -14.05 5.66
C ARG A 775 22.32 -15.44 5.31
#